data_AF-A0A453TCK5-F1
#
_entry.id   AF-A0A453TCK5-F1
#
_cell.length_a   1.000
_cell.length_b   1.000
_cell.length_c   1.000
_cell.angle_alpha   90.00
_cell.angle_beta   90.00
_cell.angle_gamma   90.00
#
_symmetry.space_group_name_H-M   'P 1'
#
loop_
_entity.id
_entity.type
_entity.pdbx_description
1 polymer ?
#
loop_
_entity_poly.entity_id
_entity_poly.type
_entity_poly.pdbx_seq_one_letter_code
_entity_poly.pdbx_strand_id
1 'polypeptide(L)'
;MAAPGGRRADFSSAASPGGPSPAGASSAGRRLLRTQTVGNMGESIFDSEVVPSSLVEIAPILRVANEVEAGNPRVAYLCRFYAFEKAHRLDPTSSGRGVRQFKTALLQRLERENDPTLKGRVHQSDAREMQRFYREYYKKYIQALQNAADKADRALLTKAYQTAAVLFEVLKAVNVSQSVEVDQAILDTHNKIEEKKKLYVPYNILPLDPESTDQAIMQNPEIQAAVYALRNIRGLPWPKDKEQEKKQEKKPDEKKTDRDLLDWLQAMFGFQKDNVANQREHLILLLANVHIRQIPKPEQQSKLDDRALDYVMKKLFKSYKMWCKYLGRKSSLWLPTIQQEVQQRKLLYMGLYLLVWGEAANLRFMPECLCYIYHHMAFELYGMLAGNVSPMTGENVKPAYGGDEEAFLMKVVTPIYKVIEEEAHRSKTMKSKHSHWRNYDDLNEYFWKVDCFRLGWPMRADADFFKTPKFAYPNRLNGEERSAGSVHWMGKINFVEIRSFWHIFRSFDRMWIFLILSLQAMIIIAWNGGTPSDIFDAGVFKQVLSIFITAAVLKLGQATLDIVFGWKARRSMSFARKLRYVLKLVSAAAWVVILPVTYAYTWSNPSGLSRIIKSWLGNGQNQPSLYILAVVIYLAPNILAAVLFLFPCIRRILESSNVKVITFMMWWSQPRLFVGRGMHEGPFSLFKYTMFWVLLLAMKLIVSFYIEIKPLVQPTKDIMREPIRNFQWHEFFPNASNNIGVVIALWAPIILVYFMDTQIWYAVFSTLIGGIYGACRRLGEIRTLGMLRSRFESLPWAFNKLLIPSDQHKRKGFRAAFSTKLAKPSGNEQEREKIAARFAQMWNLIITSFREEDLIDNREMDLLLVPYCKDRELDIFQWPPFLLASKIPIALDMAADSGGNYRDLNKRMKSDPYFSYAIRECYASFKNIINTLVFGQREKVVMQEIFEVVDKHIAEETLIRDLNMRSLPALSKKLIELLELLQKNKVEDLGQVVILFQDMLEVVTKDIMEEQELSSVLDSIHGGNAKKHEGMTPLDQQDQLFTKAIKFPVEASNAWTEKIKRLHLLLTVKESAMDVPTNLDARRRISFFANSLFMDMPNAPKVRNMLPFSVLTPYYKEDVLFSSDNLEEANEDGITILFYLQKIYPDEWKNFLERVNRSEEEARDDDTIEDELRLWASYRGQTLTRTGIFLHPIRMPPLCVLLCGPVLKSLLLLFKQ
;
A
#
# COMPACT_ATOMS: atom_id res chain seq x y z
N MET A 1 0.58 -9.43 -19.43
CA MET A 1 1.58 -9.44 -20.53
C MET A 1 2.94 -9.45 -19.89
N ALA A 2 3.62 -10.59 -19.89
CA ALA A 2 5.07 -10.66 -19.76
C ALA A 2 5.60 -10.73 -21.19
N ALA A 3 6.40 -9.74 -21.59
CA ALA A 3 7.07 -9.72 -22.88
C ALA A 3 8.33 -10.63 -22.82
N PRO A 4 8.78 -11.13 -23.99
CA PRO A 4 9.66 -12.28 -24.13
C PRO A 4 11.15 -11.93 -24.00
N GLY A 5 11.96 -12.95 -23.71
CA GLY A 5 13.41 -12.87 -23.67
C GLY A 5 14.03 -12.59 -25.03
N GLY A 6 15.03 -11.71 -25.03
CA GLY A 6 15.94 -11.42 -26.14
C GLY A 6 17.38 -11.74 -25.76
N ARG A 7 17.90 -12.77 -26.43
CA ARG A 7 19.28 -13.23 -26.67
C ARG A 7 20.44 -12.32 -26.21
N ARG A 8 21.45 -12.94 -25.58
CA ARG A 8 22.87 -12.56 -25.72
C ARG A 8 23.70 -13.78 -26.13
N ALA A 9 24.69 -13.49 -26.97
CA ALA A 9 25.44 -14.38 -27.83
C ALA A 9 26.46 -15.26 -27.09
N ASP A 10 26.67 -16.44 -27.68
CA ASP A 10 27.74 -17.39 -27.38
C ASP A 10 29.11 -16.81 -27.76
N PHE A 11 30.08 -16.95 -26.85
CA PHE A 11 31.49 -17.12 -27.20
C PHE A 11 32.04 -18.26 -26.35
N SER A 12 32.34 -19.36 -27.03
CA SER A 12 33.00 -20.55 -26.51
C SER A 12 34.50 -20.51 -26.79
N SER A 13 35.35 -20.75 -25.79
CA SER A 13 36.66 -21.35 -26.01
C SER A 13 37.18 -22.13 -24.79
N ALA A 14 37.42 -23.42 -25.05
CA ALA A 14 38.43 -24.35 -24.52
C ALA A 14 38.47 -24.79 -23.03
N ALA A 15 38.34 -26.12 -22.86
CA ALA A 15 38.59 -26.94 -21.66
C ALA A 15 40.10 -27.25 -21.48
N SER A 16 40.70 -27.34 -20.28
CA SER A 16 40.75 -28.45 -19.29
C SER A 16 41.91 -28.16 -18.28
N PRO A 17 42.27 -28.99 -17.28
CA PRO A 17 41.52 -29.60 -16.16
C PRO A 17 42.19 -29.43 -14.75
N GLY A 18 41.42 -29.63 -13.68
CA GLY A 18 41.93 -30.25 -12.42
C GLY A 18 42.26 -29.36 -11.21
N GLY A 19 41.43 -29.45 -10.15
CA GLY A 19 41.75 -28.97 -8.78
C GLY A 19 40.51 -28.93 -7.86
N PRO A 20 40.60 -29.32 -6.57
CA PRO A 20 39.47 -29.85 -5.80
C PRO A 20 38.50 -28.78 -5.27
N SER A 21 37.20 -29.10 -5.30
CA SER A 21 36.09 -28.27 -4.82
C SER A 21 36.03 -28.20 -3.27
N PRO A 22 35.93 -27.01 -2.67
CA PRO A 22 35.45 -26.84 -1.31
C PRO A 22 33.93 -26.64 -1.26
N ALA A 23 33.39 -26.86 -0.06
CA ALA A 23 31.99 -27.05 0.28
C ALA A 23 31.04 -25.87 -0.01
N GLY A 24 29.75 -26.23 -0.10
CA GLY A 24 28.65 -25.38 -0.54
C GLY A 24 28.38 -24.12 0.27
N ALA A 25 27.97 -23.08 -0.45
CA ALA A 25 27.54 -21.79 0.04
C ALA A 25 26.30 -21.89 0.94
N SER A 26 26.50 -21.58 2.22
CA SER A 26 25.46 -21.30 3.20
C SER A 26 25.00 -19.84 3.09
N SER A 27 23.68 -19.66 3.17
CA SER A 27 22.94 -18.43 3.48
C SER A 27 23.75 -17.34 4.18
N ALA A 28 23.81 -16.15 3.58
CA ALA A 28 24.41 -14.94 4.11
C ALA A 28 23.78 -14.55 5.47
N GLY A 29 24.38 -15.06 6.54
CA GLY A 29 24.30 -14.46 7.86
C GLY A 29 25.13 -13.18 7.88
N ARG A 30 24.66 -12.21 8.69
CA ARG A 30 25.38 -11.01 9.14
C ARG A 30 26.89 -11.10 8.95
N ARG A 31 27.44 -10.38 7.96
CA ARG A 31 28.80 -9.86 8.10
C ARG A 31 28.74 -8.85 9.24
N LEU A 32 29.35 -9.23 10.36
CA LEU A 32 29.97 -8.27 11.27
C LEU A 32 30.87 -7.40 10.38
N LEU A 33 30.59 -6.09 10.31
CA LEU A 33 31.55 -5.13 9.79
C LEU A 33 32.89 -5.41 10.47
N ARG A 34 33.87 -5.75 9.65
CA ARG A 34 35.26 -5.86 10.05
C ARG A 34 35.63 -4.45 10.51
N THR A 35 35.68 -4.23 11.83
CA THR A 35 36.19 -3.01 12.43
C THR A 35 37.56 -2.73 11.81
N GLN A 36 37.65 -1.63 11.07
CA GLN A 36 38.88 -1.13 10.51
C GLN A 36 39.94 -1.02 11.62
N THR A 37 41.13 -1.51 11.30
CA THR A 37 42.34 -1.37 12.12
C THR A 37 42.72 0.11 12.22
N VAL A 38 42.81 0.60 13.46
CA VAL A 38 43.58 1.75 13.96
C VAL A 38 44.10 2.69 12.87
N GLY A 39 43.25 3.63 12.45
CA GLY A 39 43.62 4.71 11.54
C GLY A 39 42.44 5.64 11.32
N ASN A 40 42.43 6.77 12.02
CA ASN A 40 41.51 7.90 11.82
C ASN A 40 40.00 7.60 11.90
N MET A 41 39.50 7.30 13.11
CA MET A 41 38.05 7.39 13.37
C MET A 41 37.68 8.83 13.73
N GLY A 42 36.93 9.50 12.85
CA GLY A 42 36.47 10.88 12.98
C GLY A 42 35.30 11.08 13.96
N GLU A 43 34.86 12.33 14.10
CA GLU A 43 33.90 12.85 15.08
C GLU A 43 32.48 12.23 15.04
N SER A 44 32.16 11.42 14.02
CA SER A 44 30.86 10.80 13.76
C SER A 44 30.43 9.69 14.74
N ILE A 45 31.32 9.18 15.60
CA ILE A 45 30.97 8.17 16.64
C ILE A 45 30.07 8.76 17.76
N PHE A 46 29.98 10.09 17.84
CA PHE A 46 29.26 10.78 18.92
C PHE A 46 27.89 11.32 18.52
N ASP A 47 27.39 10.94 17.34
CA ASP A 47 26.00 11.18 17.00
C ASP A 47 25.10 10.37 17.94
N SER A 48 24.15 11.08 18.55
CA SER A 48 23.34 10.67 19.71
C SER A 48 22.46 9.42 19.49
N GLU A 49 22.51 8.81 18.31
CA GLU A 49 21.65 7.72 17.86
C GLU A 49 22.36 6.34 17.81
N VAL A 50 23.70 6.29 17.91
CA VAL A 50 24.49 5.04 17.81
C VAL A 50 25.13 4.67 19.15
N VAL A 51 24.32 4.53 20.19
CA VAL A 51 24.77 4.04 21.51
C VAL A 51 24.62 2.51 21.58
N PRO A 52 25.60 1.75 22.11
CA PRO A 52 25.46 0.31 22.34
C PRO A 52 24.17 -0.03 23.10
N SER A 53 23.53 -1.16 22.80
CA SER A 53 22.22 -1.52 23.38
C SER A 53 22.21 -1.66 24.90
N SER A 54 23.37 -1.90 25.53
CA SER A 54 23.54 -1.93 26.99
C SER A 54 23.67 -0.54 27.64
N LEU A 55 23.84 0.51 26.84
CA LEU A 55 24.09 1.89 27.28
C LEU A 55 22.98 2.87 26.89
N VAL A 56 21.82 2.39 26.42
CA VAL A 56 20.72 3.23 25.88
C VAL A 56 20.31 4.37 26.82
N GLU A 57 20.46 4.20 28.14
CA GLU A 57 20.16 5.23 29.15
C GLU A 57 21.02 6.50 29.07
N ILE A 58 22.19 6.48 28.41
CA ILE A 58 23.06 7.66 28.26
C ILE A 58 22.73 8.48 27.00
N ALA A 59 21.98 7.91 26.05
CA ALA A 59 21.67 8.58 24.79
C ALA A 59 20.96 9.94 24.97
N PRO A 60 19.98 10.10 25.88
CA PRO A 60 19.37 11.41 26.14
C PRO A 60 20.38 12.46 26.65
N ILE A 61 21.38 12.03 27.42
CA ILE A 61 22.40 12.91 28.01
C ILE A 61 23.33 13.45 26.91
N LEU A 62 23.74 12.58 25.99
CA LEU A 62 24.59 12.95 24.85
C LEU A 62 23.84 13.84 23.85
N ARG A 63 22.54 13.57 23.62
CA ARG A 63 21.70 14.46 22.80
C ARG A 63 21.64 15.86 23.38
N VAL A 64 21.38 15.97 24.68
CA VAL A 64 21.37 17.27 25.37
C VAL A 64 22.75 17.94 25.33
N ALA A 65 23.84 17.17 25.45
CA ALA A 65 25.19 17.72 25.32
C ALA A 65 25.43 18.36 23.95
N ASN A 66 25.04 17.69 22.86
CA ASN A 66 25.18 18.23 21.50
C ASN A 66 24.25 19.44 21.28
N GLU A 67 23.04 19.44 21.85
CA GLU A 67 22.11 20.59 21.76
C GLU A 67 22.63 21.86 22.45
N VAL A 68 23.32 21.70 23.59
CA VAL A 68 23.81 22.85 24.37
C VAL A 68 25.23 23.27 24.00
N GLU A 69 25.95 22.49 23.19
CA GLU A 69 27.35 22.74 22.81
C GLU A 69 27.56 24.13 22.19
N ALA A 70 26.70 24.54 21.25
CA ALA A 70 26.78 25.86 20.63
C ALA A 70 26.48 27.01 21.62
N GLY A 71 25.71 26.75 22.68
CA GLY A 71 25.32 27.76 23.66
C GLY A 71 26.27 27.88 24.86
N ASN A 72 26.74 26.74 25.38
CA ASN A 72 27.73 26.68 26.45
C ASN A 72 28.57 25.38 26.32
N PRO A 73 29.77 25.47 25.71
CA PRO A 73 30.66 24.31 25.51
C PRO A 73 31.07 23.62 26.82
N ARG A 74 31.21 24.36 27.92
CA ARG A 74 31.59 23.78 29.22
C ARG A 74 30.46 22.95 29.83
N VAL A 75 29.21 23.37 29.69
CA VAL A 75 28.05 22.56 30.10
C VAL A 75 27.91 21.30 29.24
N ALA A 76 28.14 21.39 27.93
CA ALA A 76 28.15 20.22 27.04
C ALA A 76 29.22 19.20 27.46
N TYR A 77 30.43 19.69 27.78
CA TYR A 77 31.51 18.86 28.34
C TYR A 77 31.08 18.14 29.62
N LEU A 78 30.46 18.85 30.57
CA LEU A 78 29.98 18.25 31.84
C LEU A 78 28.90 17.19 31.61
N CYS A 79 27.99 17.40 30.66
CA CYS A 79 27.00 16.40 30.26
C CYS A 79 27.67 15.14 29.68
N ARG A 80 28.69 15.28 28.81
CA ARG A 80 29.46 14.15 28.25
C ARG A 80 30.26 13.42 29.33
N PHE A 81 30.83 14.16 30.28
CA PHE A 81 31.56 13.58 31.40
C PHE A 81 30.63 12.74 32.29
N TYR A 82 29.45 13.28 32.63
CA TYR A 82 28.44 12.53 33.37
C TYR A 82 27.93 11.30 32.60
N ALA A 83 27.74 11.41 31.27
CA ALA A 83 27.40 10.27 30.43
C ALA A 83 28.49 9.18 30.47
N PHE A 84 29.76 9.56 30.48
CA PHE A 84 30.88 8.62 30.62
C PHE A 84 30.88 7.91 31.99
N GLU A 85 30.69 8.64 33.09
CA GLU A 85 30.56 8.05 34.42
C GLU A 85 29.38 7.08 34.51
N LYS A 86 28.21 7.48 33.99
CA LYS A 86 27.00 6.65 33.95
C LYS A 86 27.21 5.40 33.10
N ALA A 87 27.89 5.52 31.96
CA ALA A 87 28.27 4.37 31.15
C ALA A 87 29.22 3.42 31.87
N HIS A 88 30.15 3.94 32.68
CA HIS A 88 31.04 3.14 33.50
C HIS A 88 30.27 2.35 34.58
N ARG A 89 29.27 2.97 35.22
CA ARG A 89 28.40 2.30 36.20
C ARG A 89 27.50 1.22 35.60
N LEU A 90 26.96 1.46 34.40
CA LEU A 90 26.07 0.52 33.71
C LEU A 90 26.77 -0.76 33.23
N ASP A 91 28.04 -0.65 32.80
CA ASP A 91 28.86 -1.82 32.44
C ASP A 91 30.30 -1.66 32.95
N PRO A 92 30.58 -1.97 34.23
CA PRO A 92 31.91 -1.82 34.81
C PRO A 92 32.97 -2.67 34.09
N THR A 93 32.55 -3.83 33.58
CA THR A 93 33.45 -4.82 32.95
C THR A 93 33.79 -4.51 31.50
N SER A 94 33.02 -3.63 30.85
CA SER A 94 33.14 -3.30 29.42
C SER A 94 33.20 -4.56 28.53
N SER A 95 32.38 -5.56 28.86
CA SER A 95 32.45 -6.92 28.31
C SER A 95 32.12 -7.01 26.81
N GLY A 96 31.31 -6.06 26.31
CA GLY A 96 31.01 -5.93 24.88
C GLY A 96 32.08 -5.15 24.12
N ARG A 97 32.59 -5.69 23.01
CA ARG A 97 33.57 -5.00 22.12
C ARG A 97 33.09 -3.58 21.73
N GLY A 98 31.82 -3.41 21.37
CA GLY A 98 31.25 -2.10 21.01
C GLY A 98 31.16 -1.11 22.19
N VAL A 99 30.92 -1.61 23.41
CA VAL A 99 30.89 -0.77 24.63
C VAL A 99 32.29 -0.24 24.95
N ARG A 100 33.31 -1.10 24.83
CA ARG A 100 34.70 -0.70 25.06
C ARG A 100 35.17 0.35 24.04
N GLN A 101 34.86 0.14 22.76
CA GLN A 101 35.20 1.10 21.70
C GLN A 101 34.53 2.46 21.95
N PHE A 102 33.23 2.45 22.26
CA PHE A 102 32.46 3.65 22.56
C PHE A 102 33.03 4.43 23.77
N LYS A 103 33.30 3.76 24.90
CA LYS A 103 33.88 4.39 26.08
C LYS A 103 35.26 4.97 25.81
N THR A 104 36.10 4.26 25.05
CA THR A 104 37.45 4.71 24.70
C THR A 104 37.39 5.97 23.85
N ALA A 105 36.51 5.98 22.85
CA ALA A 105 36.29 7.16 22.01
C ALA A 105 35.79 8.34 22.87
N LEU A 106 34.76 8.13 23.70
CA LEU A 106 34.19 9.18 24.55
C LEU A 106 35.23 9.77 25.50
N LEU A 107 36.10 8.94 26.06
CA LEU A 107 37.22 9.39 26.88
C LEU A 107 38.22 10.25 26.08
N GLN A 108 38.62 9.82 24.88
CA GLN A 108 39.52 10.59 24.02
C GLN A 108 38.94 11.97 23.65
N ARG A 109 37.62 12.04 23.41
CA ARG A 109 36.93 13.31 23.16
C ARG A 109 36.92 14.20 24.40
N LEU A 110 36.64 13.64 25.58
CA LEU A 110 36.69 14.38 26.84
C LEU A 110 38.11 14.91 27.12
N GLU A 111 39.16 14.14 26.84
CA GLU A 111 40.55 14.59 27.00
C GLU A 111 40.86 15.76 26.06
N ARG A 112 40.38 15.72 24.81
CA ARG A 112 40.55 16.80 23.83
C ARG A 112 39.79 18.09 24.21
N GLU A 113 38.56 17.95 24.71
CA GLU A 113 37.65 19.07 25.00
C GLU A 113 37.88 19.71 26.39
N ASN A 114 38.54 19.04 27.32
CA ASN A 114 38.65 19.50 28.71
C ASN A 114 39.36 20.86 28.83
N ASP A 115 40.59 20.97 28.33
CA ASP A 115 41.39 22.20 28.42
C ASP A 115 40.76 23.41 27.69
N PRO A 116 40.26 23.30 26.44
CA PRO A 116 39.65 24.44 25.76
C PRO A 116 38.35 24.89 26.43
N THR A 117 37.49 23.95 26.87
CA THR A 117 36.24 24.31 27.54
C THR A 117 36.47 24.90 28.93
N LEU A 118 37.52 24.43 29.63
CA LEU A 118 37.90 24.98 30.94
C LEU A 118 38.45 26.40 30.83
N LYS A 119 39.19 26.73 29.76
CA LYS A 119 39.64 28.11 29.47
C LYS A 119 38.48 29.05 29.14
N GLY A 120 37.43 28.54 28.49
CA GLY A 120 36.21 29.29 28.18
C GLY A 120 35.23 29.46 29.35
N ARG A 121 35.55 28.90 30.52
CA ARG A 121 34.68 28.92 31.71
C ARG A 121 34.54 30.32 32.29
N VAL A 122 33.30 30.75 32.52
CA VAL A 122 33.00 32.11 33.02
C VAL A 122 33.05 32.20 34.55
N HIS A 123 32.78 31.10 35.27
CA HIS A 123 32.68 31.08 36.73
C HIS A 123 33.82 30.30 37.41
N GLN A 124 33.99 30.51 38.72
CA GLN A 124 35.08 29.88 39.50
C GLN A 124 34.96 28.35 39.64
N SER A 125 33.75 27.79 39.47
CA SER A 125 33.47 26.34 39.63
C SER A 125 32.45 25.88 38.60
N ASP A 126 32.55 24.63 38.14
CA ASP A 126 31.62 24.03 37.19
C ASP A 126 30.19 23.91 37.76
N ALA A 127 30.04 23.69 39.07
CA ALA A 127 28.74 23.65 39.75
C ALA A 127 27.96 24.97 39.61
N ARG A 128 28.63 26.12 39.84
CA ARG A 128 28.02 27.45 39.68
C ARG A 128 27.66 27.77 38.23
N GLU A 129 28.48 27.32 37.28
CA GLU A 129 28.19 27.49 35.85
C GLU A 129 26.96 26.69 35.42
N MET A 130 26.85 25.44 35.86
CA MET A 130 25.69 24.60 35.59
C MET A 130 24.41 25.15 36.26
N GLN A 131 24.48 25.62 37.51
CA GLN A 131 23.35 26.27 38.19
C GLN A 131 22.86 27.53 37.46
N ARG A 132 23.79 28.37 36.98
CA ARG A 132 23.45 29.54 36.18
C ARG A 132 22.80 29.15 34.86
N PHE A 133 23.42 28.22 34.14
CA PHE A 133 22.92 27.77 32.83
C PHE A 133 21.52 27.17 32.96
N TYR A 134 21.27 26.37 34.01
CA TYR A 134 19.95 25.82 34.28
C TYR A 134 18.87 26.92 34.49
N ARG A 135 19.20 27.98 35.24
CA ARG A 135 18.30 29.13 35.44
C ARG A 135 18.05 29.92 34.16
N GLU A 136 19.10 30.17 33.38
CA GLU A 136 19.00 30.86 32.10
C GLU A 136 18.16 30.03 31.11
N TYR A 137 18.38 28.71 31.07
CA TYR A 137 17.59 27.77 30.27
C TYR A 137 16.11 27.80 30.66
N TYR A 138 15.81 27.72 31.96
CA TYR A 138 14.43 27.78 32.46
C TYR A 138 13.72 29.08 32.04
N LYS A 139 14.38 30.23 32.20
CA LYS A 139 13.80 31.53 31.82
C LYS A 139 13.61 31.66 30.31
N LYS A 140 14.64 31.31 29.53
CA LYS A 140 14.68 31.51 28.08
C LYS A 140 13.76 30.56 27.33
N TYR A 141 13.67 29.30 27.76
CA TYR A 141 12.90 28.28 27.05
C TYR A 141 11.58 27.98 27.76
N ILE A 142 11.57 27.63 29.04
CA ILE A 142 10.33 27.17 29.71
C ILE A 142 9.39 28.34 30.04
N GLN A 143 9.89 29.40 30.68
CA GLN A 143 9.07 30.54 31.09
C GLN A 143 8.60 31.38 29.90
N ALA A 144 9.48 31.58 28.90
CA ALA A 144 9.10 32.28 27.66
C ALA A 144 8.02 31.52 26.87
N LEU A 145 8.14 30.19 26.73
CA LEU A 145 7.13 29.36 26.06
C LEU A 145 5.81 29.28 26.84
N GLN A 146 5.84 29.36 28.18
CA GLN A 146 4.62 29.43 29.00
C GLN A 146 3.89 30.78 28.89
N ASN A 147 4.63 31.87 28.65
CA ASN A 147 4.07 33.23 28.59
C ASN A 147 3.67 33.68 27.18
N ALA A 148 4.12 32.99 26.13
CA ALA A 148 3.71 33.29 24.76
C ALA A 148 2.19 33.06 24.60
N ALA A 149 1.46 34.12 24.19
CA ALA A 149 0.00 34.12 24.08
C ALA A 149 -0.53 33.13 23.03
N ASP A 150 0.27 32.85 22.00
CA ASP A 150 0.08 31.70 21.13
C ASP A 150 0.76 30.50 21.79
N LYS A 151 -0.05 29.49 22.15
CA LYS A 151 0.35 28.19 22.70
C LYS A 151 1.38 27.51 21.79
N ALA A 152 2.62 27.96 21.88
CA ALA A 152 3.73 27.56 21.02
C ALA A 152 3.95 26.04 21.13
N ASP A 153 4.13 25.41 19.98
CA ASP A 153 4.29 23.97 19.73
C ASP A 153 4.52 23.12 21.00
N ARG A 154 3.49 22.38 21.42
CA ARG A 154 3.54 21.38 22.51
C ARG A 154 4.78 20.49 22.42
N ALA A 155 5.23 20.17 21.20
CA ALA A 155 6.45 19.42 20.94
C ALA A 155 7.72 20.14 21.44
N LEU A 156 7.85 21.44 21.19
CA LEU A 156 8.97 22.27 21.67
C LEU A 156 8.96 22.38 23.20
N LEU A 157 7.79 22.57 23.81
CA LEU A 157 7.67 22.63 25.27
C LEU A 157 8.02 21.28 25.93
N THR A 158 7.57 20.17 25.35
CA THR A 158 7.90 18.82 25.82
C THR A 158 9.39 18.54 25.71
N LYS A 159 10.01 18.92 24.58
CA LYS A 159 11.46 18.85 24.38
C LYS A 159 12.20 19.68 25.45
N ALA A 160 11.76 20.90 25.71
CA ALA A 160 12.37 21.76 26.72
C ALA A 160 12.30 21.16 28.14
N TYR A 161 11.19 20.54 28.53
CA TYR A 161 11.10 19.83 29.81
C TYR A 161 12.01 18.59 29.87
N GLN A 162 12.17 17.86 28.77
CA GLN A 162 13.09 16.72 28.70
C GLN A 162 14.54 17.16 28.86
N THR A 163 14.96 18.19 28.12
CA THR A 163 16.30 18.77 28.21
C THR A 163 16.57 19.33 29.60
N ALA A 164 15.62 20.05 30.20
CA ALA A 164 15.75 20.55 31.57
C ALA A 164 15.88 19.42 32.60
N ALA A 165 15.15 18.31 32.44
CA ALA A 165 15.27 17.17 33.36
C ALA A 165 16.69 16.55 33.34
N VAL A 166 17.26 16.39 32.14
CA VAL A 166 18.63 15.88 31.97
C VAL A 166 19.66 16.88 32.52
N LEU A 167 19.53 18.17 32.22
CA LEU A 167 20.44 19.20 32.75
C LEU A 167 20.44 19.22 34.28
N PHE A 168 19.29 19.00 34.91
CA PHE A 168 19.20 18.91 36.37
C PHE A 168 19.85 17.63 36.93
N GLU A 169 19.74 16.49 36.24
CA GLU A 169 20.43 15.25 36.62
C GLU A 169 21.96 15.47 36.64
N VAL A 170 22.50 16.12 35.60
CA VAL A 170 23.93 16.47 35.52
C VAL A 170 24.30 17.50 36.59
N LEU A 171 23.49 18.52 36.81
CA LEU A 171 23.69 19.53 37.85
C LEU A 171 23.83 18.88 39.22
N LYS A 172 22.93 17.96 39.57
CA LYS A 172 22.97 17.24 40.85
C LYS A 172 24.27 16.44 40.99
N ALA A 173 24.73 15.77 39.93
CA ALA A 173 25.97 15.01 39.94
C ALA A 173 27.21 15.90 40.12
N VAL A 174 27.30 17.03 39.40
CA VAL A 174 28.41 17.99 39.49
C VAL A 174 28.45 18.68 40.86
N ASN A 175 27.29 19.00 41.42
CA ASN A 175 27.20 19.59 42.76
C ASN A 175 27.67 18.62 43.86
N VAL A 176 27.33 17.33 43.73
CA VAL A 176 27.82 16.29 44.65
C VAL A 176 29.33 16.10 44.52
N SER A 177 29.88 16.09 43.31
CA SER A 177 31.33 15.89 43.10
C SER A 177 32.18 17.07 43.57
N GLN A 178 31.64 18.30 43.54
CA GLN A 178 32.33 19.52 43.98
C GLN A 178 31.95 19.98 45.39
N SER A 179 31.15 19.20 46.14
CA SER A 179 30.67 19.54 47.49
C SER A 179 29.97 20.91 47.60
N VAL A 180 29.17 21.27 46.58
CA VAL A 180 28.39 22.51 46.52
C VAL A 180 26.91 22.19 46.67
N GLU A 181 26.22 22.79 47.65
CA GLU A 181 24.77 22.60 47.82
C GLU A 181 23.97 23.15 46.64
N VAL A 182 22.87 22.47 46.30
CA VAL A 182 21.95 22.92 45.24
C VAL A 182 20.98 23.93 45.84
N ASP A 183 20.87 25.12 45.24
CA ASP A 183 19.93 26.15 45.69
C ASP A 183 18.49 25.63 45.75
N GLN A 184 17.79 25.85 46.89
CA GLN A 184 16.42 25.39 47.11
C GLN A 184 15.44 25.86 46.02
N ALA A 185 15.62 27.07 45.50
CA ALA A 185 14.80 27.59 44.40
C ALA A 185 14.93 26.77 43.10
N ILE A 186 16.11 26.17 42.85
CA ILE A 186 16.33 25.29 41.68
C ILE A 186 15.64 23.95 41.91
N LEU A 187 15.70 23.40 43.13
CA LEU A 187 14.99 22.19 43.52
C LEU A 187 13.47 22.34 43.34
N ASP A 188 12.89 23.43 43.85
CA ASP A 188 11.46 23.69 43.73
C ASP A 188 11.02 23.89 42.26
N THR A 189 11.86 24.55 41.46
CA THR A 189 11.63 24.73 40.02
C THR A 189 11.68 23.39 39.28
N HIS A 190 12.62 22.52 39.62
CA HIS A 190 12.74 21.21 39.02
C HIS A 190 11.57 20.29 39.40
N ASN A 191 11.12 20.31 40.66
CA ASN A 191 9.96 19.54 41.10
C ASN A 191 8.71 19.91 40.27
N LYS A 192 8.49 21.22 40.00
CA LYS A 192 7.43 21.69 39.10
C LYS A 192 7.62 21.22 37.66
N ILE A 193 8.86 21.17 37.17
CA ILE A 193 9.17 20.62 35.84
C ILE A 193 8.87 19.11 35.78
N GLU A 194 9.24 18.34 36.80
CA GLU A 194 8.94 16.90 36.84
C GLU A 194 7.44 16.63 36.84
N GLU A 195 6.66 17.40 37.61
CA GLU A 195 5.20 17.32 37.61
C GLU A 195 4.62 17.63 36.23
N LYS A 196 5.08 18.71 35.59
CA LYS A 196 4.63 19.08 34.24
C LYS A 196 5.10 18.06 33.19
N LYS A 197 6.33 17.55 33.27
CA LYS A 197 6.85 16.53 32.35
C LYS A 197 6.01 15.26 32.35
N LYS A 198 5.46 14.86 33.51
CA LYS A 198 4.52 13.73 33.61
C LYS A 198 3.17 14.01 32.94
N LEU A 199 2.78 15.29 32.82
CA LEU A 199 1.55 15.73 32.17
C LEU A 199 1.69 15.79 30.63
N TYR A 200 2.85 16.25 30.13
CA TYR A 200 3.13 16.45 28.71
C TYR A 200 3.75 15.20 28.07
N VAL A 201 2.91 14.23 27.68
CA VAL A 201 3.35 13.01 26.98
C VAL A 201 3.54 13.30 25.47
N PRO A 202 4.66 12.88 24.84
CA PRO A 202 5.01 13.27 23.46
C PRO A 202 4.14 12.65 22.35
N TYR A 203 3.51 11.50 22.60
CA TYR A 203 3.02 10.60 21.53
C TYR A 203 1.51 10.66 21.26
N ASN A 204 0.76 11.47 22.01
CA ASN A 204 -0.70 11.57 21.87
C ASN A 204 -1.09 12.79 21.04
N ILE A 205 -1.98 12.60 20.07
CA ILE A 205 -2.57 13.66 19.24
C ILE A 205 -3.56 14.48 20.06
N LEU A 206 -4.35 13.81 20.92
CA LEU A 206 -5.31 14.46 21.80
C LEU A 206 -4.65 14.89 23.12
N PRO A 207 -4.64 16.21 23.42
CA PRO A 207 -4.07 16.74 24.64
C PRO A 207 -5.12 16.66 25.77
N LEU A 208 -5.21 15.50 26.42
CA LEU A 208 -6.22 15.22 27.45
C LEU A 208 -5.90 15.84 28.81
N ASP A 209 -4.83 16.62 28.91
CA ASP A 209 -4.43 17.34 30.11
C ASP A 209 -5.32 18.57 30.38
N PRO A 210 -5.56 18.92 31.66
CA PRO A 210 -6.47 20.01 32.02
C PRO A 210 -6.09 21.38 31.43
N GLU A 211 -4.79 21.63 31.23
CA GLU A 211 -4.23 22.87 30.67
C GLU A 211 -4.50 23.02 29.16
N SER A 212 -4.81 21.92 28.47
CA SER A 212 -5.01 21.90 27.01
C SER A 212 -6.46 21.84 26.54
N THR A 213 -7.42 22.01 27.45
CA THR A 213 -8.87 22.02 27.13
C THR A 213 -9.24 23.06 26.06
N ASP A 214 -8.51 24.17 26.01
CA ASP A 214 -8.73 25.28 25.08
C ASP A 214 -8.03 25.10 23.71
N GLN A 215 -7.47 23.93 23.40
CA GLN A 215 -6.88 23.66 22.07
C GLN A 215 -7.97 23.39 21.02
N ALA A 216 -7.73 23.82 19.77
CA ALA A 216 -8.73 23.73 18.68
C ALA A 216 -9.27 22.30 18.46
N ILE A 217 -8.42 21.28 18.59
CA ILE A 217 -8.84 19.88 18.44
C ILE A 217 -9.80 19.41 19.55
N MET A 218 -9.64 19.94 20.77
CA MET A 218 -10.49 19.64 21.93
C MET A 218 -11.81 20.41 21.91
N GLN A 219 -11.94 21.44 21.07
CA GLN A 219 -13.18 22.18 20.85
C GLN A 219 -14.17 21.47 19.91
N ASN A 220 -13.74 20.39 19.25
CA ASN A 220 -14.62 19.62 18.37
C ASN A 220 -15.72 18.90 19.19
N PRO A 221 -17.02 19.09 18.85
CA PRO A 221 -18.13 18.59 19.66
C PRO A 221 -18.16 17.06 19.77
N GLU A 222 -17.75 16.33 18.74
CA GLU A 222 -17.67 14.87 18.75
C GLU A 222 -16.58 14.33 19.69
N ILE A 223 -15.48 15.06 19.87
CA ILE A 223 -14.40 14.70 20.80
C ILE A 223 -14.87 14.97 22.22
N GLN A 224 -15.47 16.14 22.48
CA GLN A 224 -16.04 16.48 23.79
C GLN A 224 -17.10 15.47 24.23
N ALA A 225 -17.99 15.07 23.32
CA ALA A 225 -19.04 14.07 23.58
C ALA A 225 -18.45 12.71 24.01
N ALA A 226 -17.38 12.25 23.34
CA ALA A 226 -16.70 11.00 23.68
C ALA A 226 -15.93 11.09 25.01
N VAL A 227 -15.22 12.20 25.25
CA VAL A 227 -14.51 12.45 26.52
C VAL A 227 -15.48 12.50 27.70
N TYR A 228 -16.59 13.22 27.58
CA TYR A 228 -17.62 13.29 28.62
C TYR A 228 -18.22 11.91 28.92
N ALA A 229 -18.46 11.09 27.89
CA ALA A 229 -18.97 9.73 28.06
C ALA A 229 -17.99 8.81 28.83
N LEU A 230 -16.67 8.96 28.62
CA LEU A 230 -15.65 8.21 29.34
C LEU A 230 -15.44 8.68 30.79
N ARG A 231 -15.81 9.92 31.11
CA ARG A 231 -15.72 10.45 32.50
C ARG A 231 -16.87 10.00 33.40
N ASN A 232 -17.87 9.28 32.87
CA ASN A 232 -18.98 8.78 33.67
C ASN A 232 -18.56 7.59 34.55
N ILE A 233 -17.97 7.85 35.72
CA ILE A 233 -17.52 6.85 36.71
C ILE A 233 -18.54 6.57 37.82
N ARG A 234 -19.79 7.00 37.67
CA ARG A 234 -20.83 6.82 38.70
C ARG A 234 -21.09 5.33 38.96
N GLY A 235 -21.18 4.94 40.23
CA GLY A 235 -21.53 3.58 40.64
C GLY A 235 -20.41 2.53 40.55
N LEU A 236 -19.17 2.92 40.23
CA LEU A 236 -18.05 1.97 40.14
C LEU A 236 -17.37 1.72 41.50
N PRO A 237 -17.10 0.45 41.88
CA PRO A 237 -16.41 0.12 43.11
C PRO A 237 -14.89 0.35 42.97
N TRP A 238 -14.29 1.19 43.82
CA TRP A 238 -12.85 1.47 43.81
C TRP A 238 -12.11 0.65 44.88
N PRO A 239 -10.82 0.32 44.67
CA PRO A 239 -9.99 -0.28 45.71
C PRO A 239 -9.84 0.64 46.93
N LYS A 240 -9.85 0.07 48.15
CA LYS A 240 -9.83 0.81 49.43
C LYS A 240 -8.61 1.74 49.58
N ASP A 241 -7.45 1.34 49.07
CA ASP A 241 -6.20 2.13 49.15
C ASP A 241 -6.31 3.44 48.35
N LYS A 242 -6.97 3.39 47.18
CA LYS A 242 -7.24 4.56 46.34
C LYS A 242 -8.44 5.40 46.82
N GLU A 243 -9.30 4.85 47.68
CA GLU A 243 -10.36 5.61 48.36
C GLU A 243 -9.81 6.46 49.51
N GLN A 244 -8.70 6.04 50.15
CA GLN A 244 -8.01 6.83 51.17
C GLN A 244 -7.27 8.03 50.55
N GLU A 245 -6.59 7.86 49.41
CA GLU A 245 -6.03 8.98 48.62
C GLU A 245 -7.12 10.00 48.22
N LYS A 246 -8.29 9.50 47.81
CA LYS A 246 -9.46 10.33 47.46
C LYS A 246 -9.99 11.20 48.62
N LYS A 247 -9.73 10.80 49.86
CA LYS A 247 -10.09 11.56 51.08
C LYS A 247 -9.00 12.56 51.47
N GLN A 248 -7.73 12.29 51.17
CA GLN A 248 -6.60 13.17 51.45
C GLN A 248 -6.43 14.30 50.42
N GLU A 249 -6.82 14.10 49.16
CA GLU A 249 -6.79 15.13 48.09
C GLU A 249 -7.83 16.27 48.26
N LYS A 250 -8.63 16.28 49.33
CA LYS A 250 -9.58 17.37 49.66
C LYS A 250 -8.86 18.60 50.27
N LYS A 251 -7.85 19.15 49.61
CA LYS A 251 -7.49 20.58 49.79
C LYS A 251 -8.28 21.43 48.77
N PRO A 252 -8.75 22.64 49.12
CA PRO A 252 -9.76 23.34 48.32
C PRO A 252 -9.31 23.88 46.95
N ASP A 253 -8.00 23.98 46.68
CA ASP A 253 -7.48 24.80 45.57
C ASP A 253 -6.79 24.02 44.42
N GLU A 254 -6.70 22.69 44.46
CA GLU A 254 -6.18 21.90 43.33
C GLU A 254 -7.31 21.36 42.45
N LYS A 255 -7.32 21.77 41.18
CA LYS A 255 -8.25 21.29 40.14
C LYS A 255 -8.28 19.76 40.15
N LYS A 256 -9.46 19.18 40.40
CA LYS A 256 -9.76 17.74 40.34
C LYS A 256 -9.01 17.05 39.19
N THR A 257 -8.17 16.07 39.50
CA THR A 257 -7.67 15.10 38.53
C THR A 257 -8.86 14.36 37.90
N ASP A 258 -9.15 14.64 36.63
CA ASP A 258 -10.28 14.08 35.88
C ASP A 258 -10.08 12.57 35.60
N ARG A 259 -10.32 11.72 36.60
CA ARG A 259 -10.27 10.25 36.46
C ARG A 259 -11.41 9.74 35.55
N ASP A 260 -11.13 8.73 34.72
CA ASP A 260 -12.07 8.16 33.76
C ASP A 260 -12.33 6.65 33.92
N LEU A 261 -13.16 6.09 33.03
CA LEU A 261 -13.47 4.65 33.00
C LEU A 261 -12.24 3.75 32.76
N LEU A 262 -11.22 4.22 32.02
CA LEU A 262 -10.03 3.43 31.74
C LEU A 262 -9.06 3.46 32.91
N ASP A 263 -8.98 4.55 33.68
CA ASP A 263 -8.23 4.61 34.95
C ASP A 263 -8.79 3.59 35.96
N TRP A 264 -10.12 3.39 35.95
CA TRP A 264 -10.74 2.36 36.76
C TRP A 264 -10.36 0.95 36.27
N LEU A 265 -10.42 0.68 34.96
CA LEU A 265 -9.97 -0.61 34.40
C LEU A 265 -8.50 -0.90 34.70
N GLN A 266 -7.65 0.13 34.64
CA GLN A 266 -6.25 0.05 35.02
C GLN A 266 -6.09 -0.36 36.48
N ALA A 267 -6.80 0.31 37.40
CA ALA A 267 -6.72 0.02 38.83
C ALA A 267 -7.19 -1.40 39.16
N MET A 268 -8.20 -1.92 38.46
CA MET A 268 -8.72 -3.26 38.71
C MET A 268 -7.84 -4.36 38.11
N PHE A 269 -7.42 -4.23 36.85
CA PHE A 269 -6.73 -5.31 36.11
C PHE A 269 -5.21 -5.16 36.02
N GLY A 270 -4.64 -4.03 36.41
CA GLY A 270 -3.18 -3.82 36.42
C GLY A 270 -2.57 -3.64 35.03
N PHE A 271 -3.22 -2.86 34.14
CA PHE A 271 -2.67 -2.53 32.81
C PHE A 271 -1.56 -1.46 32.90
N GLN A 272 -0.66 -1.44 31.93
CA GLN A 272 0.41 -0.43 31.85
C GLN A 272 -0.14 1.00 31.64
N LYS A 273 0.46 2.00 32.30
CA LYS A 273 0.05 3.42 32.23
C LYS A 273 0.03 3.95 30.80
N ASP A 274 1.08 3.67 30.02
CA ASP A 274 1.19 4.13 28.64
C ASP A 274 0.20 3.44 27.71
N ASN A 275 -0.07 2.15 27.92
CA ASN A 275 -1.10 1.42 27.18
C ASN A 275 -2.48 2.04 27.42
N VAL A 276 -2.80 2.39 28.67
CA VAL A 276 -4.06 3.06 29.03
C VAL A 276 -4.18 4.42 28.34
N ALA A 277 -3.14 5.24 28.37
CA ALA A 277 -3.13 6.54 27.69
C ALA A 277 -3.35 6.41 26.17
N ASN A 278 -2.65 5.46 25.53
CA ASN A 278 -2.76 5.22 24.08
C ASN A 278 -4.15 4.69 23.69
N GLN A 279 -4.70 3.72 24.44
CA GLN A 279 -6.01 3.15 24.13
C GLN A 279 -7.16 4.11 24.48
N ARG A 280 -6.99 4.99 25.47
CA ARG A 280 -7.92 6.08 25.78
C ARG A 280 -8.11 6.98 24.57
N GLU A 281 -7.01 7.51 24.04
CA GLU A 281 -7.04 8.34 22.83
C GLU A 281 -7.64 7.57 21.64
N HIS A 282 -7.19 6.33 21.42
CA HIS A 282 -7.69 5.50 20.33
C HIS A 282 -9.21 5.30 20.39
N LEU A 283 -9.77 5.04 21.58
CA LEU A 283 -11.20 4.87 21.77
C LEU A 283 -11.97 6.18 21.54
N ILE A 284 -11.45 7.32 22.02
CA ILE A 284 -12.06 8.65 21.80
C ILE A 284 -12.13 8.93 20.29
N LEU A 285 -11.02 8.80 19.58
CA LEU A 285 -10.96 9.03 18.14
C LEU A 285 -11.86 8.05 17.36
N LEU A 286 -11.94 6.78 17.78
CA LEU A 286 -12.80 5.80 17.13
C LEU A 286 -14.28 6.15 17.28
N LEU A 287 -14.69 6.59 18.48
CA LEU A 287 -16.07 7.00 18.77
C LEU A 287 -16.42 8.30 18.04
N ALA A 288 -15.58 9.32 18.14
CA ALA A 288 -15.76 10.61 17.46
C ALA A 288 -15.90 10.43 15.94
N ASN A 289 -15.02 9.62 15.32
CA ASN A 289 -15.07 9.32 13.89
C ASN A 289 -16.33 8.56 13.46
N VAL A 290 -16.88 7.67 14.29
CA VAL A 290 -18.14 6.99 13.95
C VAL A 290 -19.33 7.93 14.17
N HIS A 291 -19.28 8.77 15.21
CA HIS A 291 -20.31 9.75 15.53
C HIS A 291 -20.54 10.73 14.37
N ILE A 292 -19.47 11.36 13.86
CA ILE A 292 -19.53 12.32 12.74
C ILE A 292 -20.05 11.68 11.44
N ARG A 293 -19.74 10.40 11.19
CA ARG A 293 -20.15 9.69 9.97
C ARG A 293 -21.61 9.30 9.94
N GLN A 294 -22.22 9.07 11.10
CA GLN A 294 -23.62 8.65 11.19
C GLN A 294 -24.57 9.83 11.33
N ILE A 295 -24.09 10.99 11.82
CA ILE A 295 -24.92 12.15 12.14
C ILE A 295 -24.48 13.35 11.29
N PRO A 296 -25.27 13.76 10.28
CA PRO A 296 -24.89 14.85 9.37
C PRO A 296 -24.81 16.25 9.99
N LYS A 297 -25.34 16.44 11.21
CA LYS A 297 -25.39 17.73 11.95
C LYS A 297 -24.99 17.55 13.43
N PRO A 298 -23.71 17.33 13.74
CA PRO A 298 -23.23 17.14 15.12
C PRO A 298 -23.20 18.43 15.95
N GLU A 299 -23.26 19.62 15.32
CA GLU A 299 -23.16 20.95 15.97
C GLU A 299 -24.20 21.21 17.07
N GLN A 300 -25.25 20.39 17.19
CA GLN A 300 -26.34 20.57 18.17
C GLN A 300 -26.33 19.56 19.33
N GLN A 301 -25.39 18.60 19.40
CA GLN A 301 -25.45 17.54 20.42
C GLN A 301 -24.17 17.45 21.25
N SER A 302 -24.30 17.75 22.56
CA SER A 302 -23.23 17.64 23.57
C SER A 302 -23.05 16.22 24.13
N LYS A 303 -23.80 15.22 23.64
CA LYS A 303 -23.80 13.84 24.15
C LYS A 303 -23.54 12.83 23.04
N LEU A 304 -22.73 11.82 23.36
CA LEU A 304 -22.43 10.70 22.45
C LEU A 304 -23.69 9.87 22.16
N ASP A 305 -24.04 9.72 20.87
CA ASP A 305 -25.16 8.90 20.40
C ASP A 305 -24.91 7.38 20.60
N ASP A 306 -25.93 6.69 21.11
CA ASP A 306 -25.95 5.23 21.31
C ASP A 306 -25.78 4.45 19.99
N ARG A 307 -26.21 5.01 18.84
CA ARG A 307 -26.06 4.36 17.51
C ARG A 307 -24.59 4.23 17.11
N ALA A 308 -23.80 5.26 17.37
CA ALA A 308 -22.36 5.25 17.10
C ALA A 308 -21.67 4.21 17.99
N LEU A 309 -22.06 4.15 19.27
CA LEU A 309 -21.57 3.18 20.24
C LEU A 309 -21.89 1.74 19.85
N ASP A 310 -23.14 1.46 19.45
CA ASP A 310 -23.59 0.14 19.02
C ASP A 310 -22.88 -0.34 17.76
N TYR A 311 -22.61 0.57 16.83
CA TYR A 311 -21.85 0.26 15.62
C TYR A 311 -20.42 -0.18 15.98
N VAL A 312 -19.73 0.57 16.84
CA VAL A 312 -18.37 0.27 17.27
C VAL A 312 -18.33 -1.05 18.04
N MET A 313 -19.23 -1.23 19.01
CA MET A 313 -19.36 -2.48 19.79
C MET A 313 -19.61 -3.69 18.88
N LYS A 314 -20.54 -3.57 17.92
CA LYS A 314 -20.85 -4.65 16.97
C LYS A 314 -19.63 -5.01 16.10
N LYS A 315 -18.82 -4.02 15.72
CA LYS A 315 -17.63 -4.23 14.89
C LYS A 315 -16.48 -4.86 15.69
N LEU A 316 -16.17 -4.34 16.88
CA LEU A 316 -15.11 -4.85 17.76
C LEU A 316 -15.39 -6.30 18.19
N PHE A 317 -16.60 -6.59 18.65
CA PHE A 317 -16.94 -7.92 19.19
C PHE A 317 -17.41 -8.93 18.15
N LYS A 318 -17.36 -8.62 16.85
CA LYS A 318 -17.81 -9.54 15.80
C LYS A 318 -17.06 -10.88 15.87
N SER A 319 -15.73 -10.83 15.93
CA SER A 319 -14.88 -12.03 15.99
C SER A 319 -15.09 -12.81 17.29
N TYR A 320 -15.13 -12.11 18.43
CA TYR A 320 -15.40 -12.72 19.74
C TYR A 320 -16.75 -13.44 19.80
N LYS A 321 -17.83 -12.82 19.30
CA LYS A 321 -19.17 -13.43 19.25
C LYS A 321 -19.19 -14.67 18.34
N MET A 322 -18.47 -14.63 17.22
CA MET A 322 -18.33 -15.80 16.33
C MET A 322 -17.55 -16.94 17.00
N TRP A 323 -16.46 -16.62 17.72
CA TRP A 323 -15.68 -17.60 18.48
C TRP A 323 -16.51 -18.25 19.60
N CYS A 324 -17.26 -17.47 20.38
CA CYS A 324 -18.17 -18.01 21.41
C CYS A 324 -19.22 -18.95 20.79
N LYS A 325 -19.85 -18.54 19.68
CA LYS A 325 -20.84 -19.37 18.95
C LYS A 325 -20.21 -20.65 18.41
N TYR A 326 -18.96 -20.59 17.93
CA TYR A 326 -18.22 -21.75 17.42
C TYR A 326 -17.93 -22.78 18.52
N LEU A 327 -17.55 -22.33 19.72
CA LEU A 327 -17.31 -23.20 20.88
C LEU A 327 -18.59 -23.61 21.63
N GLY A 328 -19.77 -23.13 21.19
CA GLY A 328 -21.05 -23.41 21.85
C GLY A 328 -21.19 -22.73 23.22
N ARG A 329 -20.52 -21.59 23.45
CA ARG A 329 -20.57 -20.82 24.69
C ARG A 329 -21.38 -19.53 24.52
N LYS A 330 -22.05 -19.09 25.60
CA LYS A 330 -22.68 -17.76 25.67
C LYS A 330 -21.60 -16.68 25.78
N SER A 331 -21.82 -15.51 25.19
CA SER A 331 -20.89 -14.38 25.32
C SER A 331 -20.94 -13.77 26.72
N SER A 332 -19.80 -13.36 27.26
CA SER A 332 -19.68 -12.67 28.57
C SER A 332 -20.07 -11.19 28.54
N LEU A 333 -20.72 -10.73 27.46
CA LEU A 333 -21.16 -9.35 27.28
C LEU A 333 -22.59 -9.19 27.83
N TRP A 334 -22.72 -8.82 29.09
CA TRP A 334 -24.00 -8.68 29.78
C TRP A 334 -24.36 -7.20 29.92
N LEU A 335 -25.47 -6.77 29.33
CA LEU A 335 -25.94 -5.38 29.43
C LEU A 335 -27.05 -5.27 30.48
N PRO A 336 -27.09 -4.18 31.27
CA PRO A 336 -28.14 -3.95 32.26
C PRO A 336 -29.43 -3.47 31.58
N THR A 337 -30.55 -3.53 32.30
CA THR A 337 -31.86 -3.04 31.81
C THR A 337 -31.94 -1.51 31.82
N ILE A 338 -31.14 -0.84 32.68
CA ILE A 338 -31.14 0.62 32.84
C ILE A 338 -30.35 1.29 31.72
N GLN A 339 -31.02 2.08 30.89
CA GLN A 339 -30.43 2.70 29.69
C GLN A 339 -29.21 3.60 29.98
N GLN A 340 -29.18 4.30 31.12
CA GLN A 340 -28.06 5.15 31.52
C GLN A 340 -26.77 4.36 31.85
N GLU A 341 -26.91 3.14 32.38
CA GLU A 341 -25.78 2.25 32.70
C GLU A 341 -25.34 1.43 31.47
N VAL A 342 -26.24 1.21 30.50
CA VAL A 342 -25.92 0.51 29.25
C VAL A 342 -24.76 1.21 28.52
N GLN A 343 -24.78 2.54 28.45
CA GLN A 343 -23.73 3.31 27.78
C GLN A 343 -22.37 3.11 28.46
N GLN A 344 -22.34 3.26 29.79
CA GLN A 344 -21.14 3.06 30.61
C GLN A 344 -20.59 1.63 30.46
N ARG A 345 -21.46 0.62 30.48
CA ARG A 345 -21.04 -0.79 30.39
C ARG A 345 -20.51 -1.17 29.02
N LYS A 346 -21.11 -0.63 27.95
CA LYS A 346 -20.58 -0.79 26.59
C LYS A 346 -19.16 -0.20 26.48
N LEU A 347 -18.94 0.99 27.04
CA LEU A 347 -17.63 1.64 27.06
C LEU A 347 -16.60 0.83 27.87
N LEU A 348 -16.97 0.31 29.04
CA LEU A 348 -16.10 -0.56 29.84
C LEU A 348 -15.71 -1.84 29.10
N TYR A 349 -16.66 -2.52 28.46
CA TYR A 349 -16.35 -3.72 27.68
C TYR A 349 -15.42 -3.44 26.50
N MET A 350 -15.63 -2.33 25.78
CA MET A 350 -14.77 -1.93 24.67
C MET A 350 -13.39 -1.48 25.15
N GLY A 351 -13.32 -0.69 26.21
CA GLY A 351 -12.08 -0.27 26.86
C GLY A 351 -11.25 -1.48 27.30
N LEU A 352 -11.88 -2.44 27.98
CA LEU A 352 -11.23 -3.68 28.38
C LEU A 352 -10.67 -4.46 27.17
N TYR A 353 -11.43 -4.56 26.08
CA TYR A 353 -10.98 -5.24 24.87
C TYR A 353 -9.76 -4.56 24.24
N LEU A 354 -9.79 -3.22 24.15
CA LEU A 354 -8.70 -2.42 23.60
C LEU A 354 -7.45 -2.47 24.50
N LEU A 355 -7.60 -2.44 25.82
CA LEU A 355 -6.48 -2.58 26.76
C LEU A 355 -5.82 -3.96 26.67
N VAL A 356 -6.62 -5.03 26.61
CA VAL A 356 -6.12 -6.40 26.34
C VAL A 356 -5.39 -6.46 25.01
N TRP A 357 -5.96 -5.88 23.95
CA TRP A 357 -5.34 -5.87 22.62
C TRP A 357 -4.05 -5.04 22.57
N GLY A 358 -4.03 -3.91 23.29
CA GLY A 358 -2.92 -2.98 23.39
C GLY A 358 -1.68 -3.61 24.02
N GLU A 359 -1.84 -4.23 25.19
CA GLU A 359 -0.73 -4.85 25.95
C GLU A 359 -0.30 -6.21 25.39
N ALA A 360 -1.22 -6.97 24.78
CA ALA A 360 -0.93 -8.30 24.24
C ALA A 360 -0.29 -8.28 22.84
N ALA A 361 0.61 -7.33 22.56
CA ALA A 361 1.22 -7.11 21.25
C ALA A 361 1.80 -8.40 20.63
N ASN A 362 2.55 -9.17 21.42
CA ASN A 362 3.15 -10.44 20.98
C ASN A 362 2.13 -11.54 20.68
N LEU A 363 0.92 -11.46 21.24
CA LEU A 363 -0.15 -12.46 21.10
C LEU A 363 -1.18 -12.08 20.03
N ARG A 364 -1.05 -10.91 19.37
CA ARG A 364 -2.02 -10.45 18.35
C ARG A 364 -2.18 -11.39 17.15
N PHE A 365 -1.15 -12.19 16.88
CA PHE A 365 -1.19 -13.25 15.85
C PHE A 365 -2.01 -14.48 16.27
N MET A 366 -2.48 -14.53 17.52
CA MET A 366 -3.31 -15.60 18.09
C MET A 366 -4.70 -15.04 18.49
N PRO A 367 -5.58 -14.68 17.54
CA PRO A 367 -6.83 -13.98 17.85
C PRO A 367 -7.80 -14.77 18.74
N GLU A 368 -7.78 -16.10 18.69
CA GLU A 368 -8.60 -16.95 19.55
C GLU A 368 -8.05 -17.06 20.97
N CYS A 369 -6.72 -16.97 21.14
CA CYS A 369 -6.11 -16.76 22.45
C CYS A 369 -6.56 -15.43 23.07
N LEU A 370 -6.61 -14.35 22.29
CA LEU A 370 -7.14 -13.06 22.75
C LEU A 370 -8.63 -13.16 23.11
N CYS A 371 -9.43 -13.88 22.32
CA CYS A 371 -10.84 -14.12 22.64
C CYS A 371 -11.00 -14.89 23.96
N TYR A 372 -10.14 -15.86 24.23
CA TYR A 372 -10.13 -16.62 25.48
C TYR A 372 -9.81 -15.74 26.69
N ILE A 373 -8.73 -14.94 26.62
CA ILE A 373 -8.34 -13.98 27.68
C ILE A 373 -9.49 -13.00 27.93
N TYR A 374 -10.01 -12.38 26.87
CA TYR A 374 -11.12 -11.43 26.97
C TYR A 374 -12.39 -12.07 27.54
N HIS A 375 -12.70 -13.33 27.18
CA HIS A 375 -13.90 -14.02 27.66
C HIS A 375 -13.94 -14.11 29.19
N HIS A 376 -12.81 -14.45 29.81
CA HIS A 376 -12.68 -14.56 31.25
C HIS A 376 -12.65 -13.19 31.94
N MET A 377 -11.85 -12.24 31.43
CA MET A 377 -11.79 -10.89 32.01
C MET A 377 -13.13 -10.14 31.90
N ALA A 378 -13.88 -10.32 30.81
CA ALA A 378 -15.21 -9.74 30.66
C ALA A 378 -16.24 -10.38 31.63
N PHE A 379 -16.05 -11.66 31.96
CA PHE A 379 -16.86 -12.35 32.98
C PHE A 379 -16.54 -11.82 34.38
N GLU A 380 -15.26 -11.61 34.71
CA GLU A 380 -14.84 -10.96 35.97
C GLU A 380 -15.37 -9.53 36.07
N LEU A 381 -15.27 -8.75 34.99
CA LEU A 381 -15.82 -7.40 34.91
C LEU A 381 -17.32 -7.38 35.20
N TYR A 382 -18.08 -8.32 34.65
CA TYR A 382 -19.49 -8.46 34.96
C TYR A 382 -19.72 -8.77 36.45
N GLY A 383 -18.97 -9.72 37.02
CA GLY A 383 -19.07 -10.09 38.44
C GLY A 383 -18.80 -8.91 39.38
N MET A 384 -17.79 -8.10 39.07
CA MET A 384 -17.45 -6.88 39.82
C MET A 384 -18.58 -5.84 39.77
N LEU A 385 -19.10 -5.56 38.58
CA LEU A 385 -20.16 -4.58 38.38
C LEU A 385 -21.52 -5.03 38.93
N ALA A 386 -21.76 -6.34 39.05
CA ALA A 386 -22.97 -6.89 39.65
C ALA A 386 -22.91 -6.93 41.19
N GLY A 387 -21.77 -6.59 41.80
CA GLY A 387 -21.58 -6.70 43.25
C GLY A 387 -21.61 -8.14 43.76
N ASN A 388 -21.26 -9.11 42.90
CA ASN A 388 -21.26 -10.51 43.29
C ASN A 388 -20.23 -10.74 44.39
N VAL A 389 -20.64 -11.45 45.43
CA VAL A 389 -19.77 -11.87 46.53
C VAL A 389 -19.20 -13.24 46.17
N SER A 390 -17.89 -13.41 46.30
CA SER A 390 -17.23 -14.69 46.09
C SER A 390 -17.75 -15.71 47.12
N PRO A 391 -18.31 -16.85 46.69
CA PRO A 391 -18.87 -17.84 47.62
C PRO A 391 -17.81 -18.50 48.52
N MET A 392 -16.52 -18.37 48.18
CA MET A 392 -15.40 -18.95 48.94
C MET A 392 -14.79 -17.98 49.95
N THR A 393 -14.86 -16.66 49.71
CA THR A 393 -14.15 -15.66 50.54
C THR A 393 -15.08 -14.67 51.23
N GLY A 394 -16.36 -14.57 50.84
CA GLY A 394 -17.29 -13.59 51.43
C GLY A 394 -17.00 -12.12 51.06
N GLU A 395 -15.99 -11.86 50.24
CA GLU A 395 -15.66 -10.53 49.71
C GLU A 395 -16.21 -10.32 48.29
N ASN A 396 -16.36 -9.07 47.87
CA ASN A 396 -16.66 -8.72 46.48
C ASN A 396 -15.65 -9.39 45.53
N VAL A 397 -16.13 -9.92 44.40
CA VAL A 397 -15.29 -10.53 43.37
C VAL A 397 -14.19 -9.55 42.95
N LYS A 398 -12.93 -9.97 43.08
CA LYS A 398 -11.73 -9.27 42.57
C LYS A 398 -11.22 -10.01 41.33
N PRO A 399 -10.53 -9.32 40.39
CA PRO A 399 -9.93 -9.98 39.23
C PRO A 399 -8.87 -10.99 39.67
N ALA A 400 -8.85 -12.17 39.05
CA ALA A 400 -7.97 -13.26 39.47
C ALA A 400 -6.47 -12.94 39.33
N TYR A 401 -6.12 -12.03 38.41
CA TYR A 401 -4.76 -11.56 38.19
C TYR A 401 -4.54 -10.08 38.55
N GLY A 402 -5.59 -9.36 38.95
CA GLY A 402 -5.55 -7.91 39.15
C GLY A 402 -5.04 -7.49 40.53
N GLY A 403 -4.90 -6.18 40.72
CA GLY A 403 -4.52 -5.56 42.00
C GLY A 403 -3.09 -5.01 42.05
N ASP A 404 -2.14 -5.57 41.29
CA ASP A 404 -0.75 -5.08 41.23
C ASP A 404 -0.51 -4.22 39.98
N GLU A 405 0.50 -3.34 40.01
CA GLU A 405 0.95 -2.62 38.80
C GLU A 405 1.50 -3.63 37.77
N GLU A 406 1.13 -3.44 36.50
CA GLU A 406 1.55 -4.28 35.35
C GLU A 406 1.20 -5.79 35.48
N ALA A 407 0.22 -6.13 36.31
CA ALA A 407 -0.16 -7.50 36.58
C ALA A 407 -0.66 -8.25 35.33
N PHE A 408 -1.32 -7.57 34.39
CA PHE A 408 -1.79 -8.19 33.15
C PHE A 408 -0.61 -8.66 32.27
N LEU A 409 0.37 -7.79 32.00
CA LEU A 409 1.57 -8.13 31.26
C LEU A 409 2.34 -9.28 31.92
N MET A 410 2.56 -9.21 33.23
CA MET A 410 3.41 -10.16 33.95
C MET A 410 2.73 -11.51 34.22
N LYS A 411 1.44 -11.52 34.58
CA LYS A 411 0.74 -12.75 34.98
C LYS A 411 -0.07 -13.40 33.85
N VAL A 412 -0.48 -12.65 32.82
CA VAL A 412 -1.28 -13.18 31.70
C VAL A 412 -0.48 -13.30 30.41
N VAL A 413 0.17 -12.21 29.96
CA VAL A 413 0.85 -12.19 28.65
C VAL A 413 2.18 -12.93 28.68
N THR A 414 3.00 -12.66 29.70
CA THR A 414 4.37 -13.19 29.82
C THR A 414 4.44 -14.72 29.82
N PRO A 415 3.58 -15.47 30.54
CA PRO A 415 3.61 -16.93 30.51
C PRO A 415 3.36 -17.52 29.12
N ILE A 416 2.44 -16.93 28.36
CA ILE A 416 2.12 -17.38 26.99
C ILE A 416 3.26 -17.01 26.05
N TYR A 417 3.81 -15.81 26.19
CA TYR A 417 4.96 -15.35 25.40
C TYR A 417 6.18 -16.24 25.59
N LYS A 418 6.50 -16.64 26.83
CA LYS A 418 7.62 -17.55 27.11
C LYS A 418 7.51 -18.87 26.34
N VAL A 419 6.30 -19.42 26.18
CA VAL A 419 6.08 -20.62 25.36
C VAL A 419 6.41 -20.35 23.89
N ILE A 420 5.98 -19.20 23.35
CA ILE A 420 6.27 -18.80 21.96
C ILE A 420 7.79 -18.60 21.77
N GLU A 421 8.44 -17.92 22.70
CA GLU A 421 9.89 -17.67 22.69
C GLU A 421 10.68 -19.00 22.69
N GLU A 422 10.31 -19.94 23.55
CA GLU A 422 10.94 -21.26 23.59
C GLU A 422 10.79 -22.04 22.28
N GLU A 423 9.60 -22.05 21.68
CA GLU A 423 9.35 -22.70 20.39
C GLU A 423 10.08 -22.00 19.23
N ALA A 424 10.15 -20.66 19.25
CA ALA A 424 10.89 -19.87 18.28
C ALA A 424 12.40 -20.11 18.36
N HIS A 425 12.98 -20.18 19.57
CA HIS A 425 14.40 -20.51 19.76
C HIS A 425 14.74 -21.92 19.22
N ARG A 426 13.85 -22.89 19.42
CA ARG A 426 14.01 -24.25 18.87
C ARG A 426 14.06 -24.25 17.35
N SER A 427 13.25 -23.43 16.68
CA SER A 427 13.26 -23.32 15.22
C SER A 427 14.63 -22.89 14.64
N LYS A 428 15.39 -22.07 15.39
CA LYS A 428 16.71 -21.56 14.98
C LYS A 428 17.85 -22.53 15.27
N THR A 429 17.76 -23.27 16.37
CA THR A 429 18.90 -24.08 16.87
C THR A 429 18.96 -25.47 16.22
N MET A 430 17.82 -26.05 15.83
CA MET A 430 17.76 -27.37 15.22
C MET A 430 17.49 -27.29 13.71
N LYS A 431 18.40 -27.81 12.87
CA LYS A 431 18.13 -28.18 11.46
C LYS A 431 17.17 -29.39 11.34
N SER A 432 16.13 -29.41 12.17
CA SER A 432 15.19 -30.54 12.26
C SER A 432 13.95 -30.33 11.39
N LYS A 433 13.27 -31.43 11.06
CA LYS A 433 12.02 -31.42 10.29
C LYS A 433 10.99 -30.54 11.00
N HIS A 434 10.18 -29.78 10.24
CA HIS A 434 9.13 -28.88 10.72
C HIS A 434 8.11 -29.47 11.71
N SER A 435 8.16 -30.77 12.02
CA SER A 435 7.32 -31.48 12.98
C SER A 435 7.72 -31.33 14.45
N HIS A 436 8.93 -30.84 14.75
CA HIS A 436 9.51 -30.87 16.10
C HIS A 436 9.29 -29.61 16.95
N TRP A 437 8.70 -28.56 16.38
CA TRP A 437 8.42 -27.28 17.06
C TRP A 437 7.06 -26.74 16.60
N ARG A 438 6.40 -25.89 17.40
CA ARG A 438 5.08 -25.30 17.08
C ARG A 438 5.23 -23.87 16.54
N ASN A 439 4.48 -23.51 15.49
CA ASN A 439 4.36 -22.11 15.09
C ASN A 439 3.22 -21.41 15.85
N TYR A 440 3.02 -20.11 15.60
CA TYR A 440 1.94 -19.35 16.23
C TYR A 440 0.54 -19.90 15.88
N ASP A 441 0.32 -20.38 14.64
CA ASP A 441 -0.95 -21.00 14.23
C ASP A 441 -1.23 -22.29 15.03
N ASP A 442 -0.21 -23.12 15.22
CA ASP A 442 -0.29 -24.37 15.98
C ASP A 442 -0.68 -24.10 17.44
N LEU A 443 -0.12 -23.04 18.05
CA LEU A 443 -0.47 -22.59 19.41
C LEU A 443 -1.89 -22.00 19.46
N ASN A 444 -2.29 -21.23 18.45
CA ASN A 444 -3.61 -20.63 18.37
C ASN A 444 -4.73 -21.67 18.17
N GLU A 445 -4.44 -22.77 17.48
CA GLU A 445 -5.38 -23.89 17.28
C GLU A 445 -5.85 -24.50 18.60
N TYR A 446 -5.05 -24.42 19.67
CA TYR A 446 -5.47 -24.86 21.00
C TYR A 446 -6.77 -24.18 21.43
N PHE A 447 -6.94 -22.88 21.13
CA PHE A 447 -8.10 -22.07 21.48
C PHE A 447 -9.31 -22.28 20.56
N TRP A 448 -9.19 -23.14 19.55
CA TRP A 448 -10.32 -23.60 18.73
C TRP A 448 -11.08 -24.76 19.35
N LYS A 449 -10.55 -25.40 20.39
CA LYS A 449 -11.20 -26.54 21.05
C LYS A 449 -11.86 -26.09 22.34
N VAL A 450 -12.99 -26.71 22.68
CA VAL A 450 -13.65 -26.50 23.99
C VAL A 450 -12.70 -26.88 25.14
N ASP A 451 -11.72 -27.74 24.88
CA ASP A 451 -10.67 -28.11 25.83
C ASP A 451 -9.77 -26.93 26.25
N CYS A 452 -9.77 -25.79 25.53
CA CYS A 452 -9.03 -24.61 25.94
C CYS A 452 -9.47 -24.09 27.32
N PHE A 453 -10.73 -24.28 27.69
CA PHE A 453 -11.25 -23.92 29.02
C PHE A 453 -10.69 -24.80 30.15
N ARG A 454 -10.05 -25.93 29.83
CA ARG A 454 -9.25 -26.69 30.81
C ARG A 454 -8.01 -25.93 31.24
N LEU A 455 -7.56 -24.93 30.48
CA LEU A 455 -6.46 -24.06 30.92
C LEU A 455 -6.79 -23.37 32.25
N GLY A 456 -8.07 -23.05 32.49
CA GLY A 456 -8.54 -22.42 33.71
C GLY A 456 -8.28 -20.91 33.76
N TRP A 457 -8.95 -20.23 34.68
CA TRP A 457 -8.73 -18.82 34.97
C TRP A 457 -8.77 -18.61 36.50
N PRO A 458 -7.63 -18.48 37.19
CA PRO A 458 -6.25 -18.44 36.69
C PRO A 458 -5.82 -19.64 35.84
N MET A 459 -5.02 -19.37 34.82
CA MET A 459 -4.35 -20.34 33.98
C MET A 459 -3.44 -21.26 34.80
N ARG A 460 -3.68 -22.56 34.66
CA ARG A 460 -2.97 -23.63 35.34
C ARG A 460 -1.60 -23.89 34.70
N ALA A 461 -0.52 -23.74 35.47
CA ALA A 461 0.85 -23.91 34.96
C ALA A 461 1.17 -25.36 34.53
N ASP A 462 0.45 -26.35 35.08
CA ASP A 462 0.53 -27.77 34.74
C ASP A 462 -0.30 -28.17 33.50
N ALA A 463 -0.98 -27.20 32.86
CA ALA A 463 -1.77 -27.46 31.66
C ALA A 463 -0.87 -27.84 30.46
N ASP A 464 -1.41 -28.69 29.57
CA ASP A 464 -0.68 -29.20 28.40
C ASP A 464 -0.21 -28.12 27.43
N PHE A 465 -0.81 -26.93 27.48
CA PHE A 465 -0.40 -25.76 26.70
C PHE A 465 1.01 -25.27 27.07
N PHE A 466 1.32 -25.19 28.38
CA PHE A 466 2.58 -24.67 28.91
C PHE A 466 3.69 -25.73 28.97
N LYS A 467 3.36 -27.02 28.85
CA LYS A 467 4.37 -28.09 28.81
C LYS A 467 5.23 -27.95 27.55
N THR A 468 6.55 -27.95 27.70
CA THR A 468 7.50 -28.05 26.58
C THR A 468 8.47 -29.23 26.79
N PRO A 469 8.97 -29.87 25.70
CA PRO A 469 9.77 -31.10 25.78
C PRO A 469 11.10 -31.01 26.52
N LYS A 470 11.53 -29.83 27.02
CA LYS A 470 12.68 -29.74 27.93
C LYS A 470 12.47 -30.54 29.22
N PHE A 471 11.21 -30.69 29.66
CA PHE A 471 10.84 -31.53 30.81
C PHE A 471 10.74 -33.04 30.48
N ALA A 472 10.87 -33.43 29.21
CA ALA A 472 10.77 -34.83 28.78
C ALA A 472 12.12 -35.55 28.64
N TYR A 473 13.23 -34.89 28.97
CA TYR A 473 14.54 -35.53 29.08
C TYR A 473 15.16 -35.29 30.46
N PRO A 474 14.87 -36.13 31.47
CA PRO A 474 15.79 -36.31 32.57
C PRO A 474 16.90 -37.27 32.14
N ASN A 475 18.16 -36.81 32.28
CA ASN A 475 19.39 -37.61 32.30
C ASN A 475 19.78 -38.45 31.07
N ARG A 476 20.68 -37.90 30.25
CA ARG A 476 21.67 -38.69 29.49
C ARG A 476 22.81 -39.16 30.41
N LEU A 477 22.49 -40.01 31.37
CA LEU A 477 23.48 -40.80 32.10
C LEU A 477 22.97 -42.23 32.06
N ASN A 478 23.68 -43.07 31.31
CA ASN A 478 23.40 -44.49 31.03
C ASN A 478 22.47 -44.70 29.84
N GLY A 479 23.06 -45.13 28.71
CA GLY A 479 22.44 -45.30 27.40
C GLY A 479 21.40 -46.43 27.29
N GLU A 480 20.41 -46.45 28.17
CA GLU A 480 19.16 -47.17 27.97
C GLU A 480 18.07 -46.19 27.53
N GLU A 481 17.63 -46.29 26.27
CA GLU A 481 16.41 -45.64 25.79
C GLU A 481 15.18 -46.27 26.46
N ARG A 482 14.93 -45.93 27.73
CA ARG A 482 13.63 -46.16 28.35
C ARG A 482 12.67 -45.11 27.80
N SER A 483 11.67 -45.58 27.06
CA SER A 483 10.60 -44.75 26.53
C SER A 483 9.88 -44.06 27.69
N ALA A 484 10.06 -42.74 27.80
CA ALA A 484 9.39 -41.91 28.79
C ALA A 484 7.88 -42.06 28.64
N GLY A 485 7.28 -42.84 29.54
CA GLY A 485 5.85 -42.87 29.77
C GLY A 485 5.39 -41.50 30.28
N SER A 486 4.27 -41.04 29.72
CA SER A 486 3.35 -40.04 30.29
C SER A 486 3.84 -38.60 30.57
N VAL A 487 4.51 -37.94 29.63
CA VAL A 487 4.45 -36.46 29.57
C VAL A 487 3.77 -36.06 28.26
N HIS A 488 2.49 -35.73 28.34
CA HIS A 488 1.64 -35.39 27.19
C HIS A 488 1.99 -34.00 26.64
N TRP A 489 3.11 -33.89 25.92
CA TRP A 489 3.38 -32.71 25.11
C TRP A 489 2.47 -32.72 23.89
N MET A 490 1.65 -31.67 23.73
CA MET A 490 0.77 -31.53 22.58
C MET A 490 1.55 -31.00 21.37
N GLY A 491 2.07 -31.92 20.55
CA GLY A 491 2.72 -31.59 19.27
C GLY A 491 1.73 -31.10 18.19
N LYS A 492 2.22 -30.88 16.96
CA LYS A 492 1.38 -30.38 15.85
C LYS A 492 0.14 -31.25 15.62
N ILE A 493 -1.03 -30.61 15.67
CA ILE A 493 -2.33 -31.28 15.72
C ILE A 493 -2.79 -31.71 14.32
N ASN A 494 -2.48 -30.91 13.28
CA ASN A 494 -3.11 -31.07 11.97
C ASN A 494 -2.18 -31.24 10.77
N PHE A 495 -0.98 -30.65 10.76
CA PHE A 495 -0.13 -30.67 9.58
C PHE A 495 1.34 -30.97 9.92
N VAL A 496 1.81 -32.11 9.43
CA VAL A 496 3.23 -32.46 9.35
C VAL A 496 3.49 -32.79 7.89
N GLU A 497 4.13 -31.88 7.16
CA GLU A 497 4.45 -32.09 5.74
C GLU A 497 5.51 -33.20 5.62
N ILE A 498 5.19 -34.28 4.90
CA ILE A 498 6.16 -35.32 4.53
C ILE A 498 6.42 -35.17 3.03
N ARG A 499 7.40 -34.37 2.62
CA ARG A 499 7.66 -34.17 1.19
C ARG A 499 8.04 -35.49 0.49
N SER A 500 7.30 -35.84 -0.57
CA SER A 500 7.51 -37.02 -1.43
C SER A 500 6.91 -36.72 -2.81
N PHE A 501 7.45 -37.33 -3.87
CA PHE A 501 6.92 -37.20 -5.23
C PHE A 501 5.41 -37.56 -5.32
N TRP A 502 4.98 -38.57 -4.56
CA TRP A 502 3.58 -39.02 -4.50
C TRP A 502 2.61 -37.97 -3.91
N HIS A 503 3.11 -36.88 -3.33
CA HIS A 503 2.25 -35.75 -2.92
C HIS A 503 1.62 -35.03 -4.09
N ILE A 504 2.23 -35.03 -5.28
CA ILE A 504 1.66 -34.40 -6.48
C ILE A 504 0.36 -35.11 -6.86
N PHE A 505 0.39 -36.44 -6.92
CA PHE A 505 -0.78 -37.27 -7.20
C PHE A 505 -1.86 -37.16 -6.13
N ARG A 506 -1.47 -37.10 -4.85
CA ARG A 506 -2.42 -36.92 -3.74
C ARG A 506 -3.09 -35.54 -3.78
N SER A 507 -2.34 -34.49 -4.08
CA SER A 507 -2.83 -33.10 -3.97
C SER A 507 -3.68 -32.67 -5.16
N PHE A 508 -3.40 -33.22 -6.34
CA PHE A 508 -4.13 -32.95 -7.59
C PHE A 508 -4.95 -34.16 -8.06
N ASP A 509 -5.45 -34.98 -7.14
CA ASP A 509 -6.16 -36.24 -7.41
C ASP A 509 -7.30 -36.07 -8.42
N ARG A 510 -8.09 -34.99 -8.29
CA ARG A 510 -9.24 -34.71 -9.16
C ARG A 510 -8.83 -34.50 -10.61
N MET A 511 -7.70 -33.83 -10.84
CA MET A 511 -7.19 -33.55 -12.18
C MET A 511 -6.70 -34.84 -12.83
N TRP A 512 -5.88 -35.63 -12.12
CA TRP A 512 -5.37 -36.90 -12.61
C TRP A 512 -6.49 -37.89 -12.93
N ILE A 513 -7.46 -38.04 -12.01
CA ILE A 513 -8.61 -38.91 -12.22
C ILE A 513 -9.41 -38.45 -13.44
N PHE A 514 -9.70 -37.14 -13.57
CA PHE A 514 -10.42 -36.64 -14.74
C PHE A 514 -9.71 -36.95 -16.05
N LEU A 515 -8.42 -36.60 -16.17
CA LEU A 515 -7.65 -36.80 -17.41
C LEU A 515 -7.52 -38.28 -17.79
N ILE A 516 -7.25 -39.17 -16.83
CA ILE A 516 -7.15 -40.61 -17.09
C ILE A 516 -8.49 -41.19 -17.57
N LEU A 517 -9.61 -40.80 -16.92
CA LEU A 517 -10.94 -41.27 -17.31
C LEU A 517 -11.37 -40.74 -18.68
N SER A 518 -11.09 -39.47 -18.96
CA SER A 518 -11.33 -38.86 -20.27
C SER A 518 -10.51 -39.55 -21.37
N LEU A 519 -9.23 -39.85 -21.12
CA LEU A 519 -8.38 -40.59 -22.05
C LEU A 519 -8.94 -41.98 -22.35
N GLN A 520 -9.33 -42.74 -21.31
CA GLN A 520 -9.95 -44.06 -21.49
C GLN A 520 -11.24 -43.98 -22.31
N ALA A 521 -12.11 -43.01 -22.02
CA ALA A 521 -13.35 -42.82 -22.77
C ALA A 521 -13.08 -42.52 -24.26
N MET A 522 -12.15 -41.62 -24.56
CA MET A 522 -11.77 -41.27 -25.92
C MET A 522 -11.20 -42.47 -26.71
N ILE A 523 -10.36 -43.29 -26.09
CA ILE A 523 -9.80 -44.49 -26.72
C ILE A 523 -10.92 -45.47 -27.07
N ILE A 524 -11.86 -45.71 -26.15
CA ILE A 524 -13.00 -46.63 -26.39
C ILE A 524 -13.88 -46.15 -27.55
N ILE A 525 -14.19 -44.85 -27.59
CA ILE A 525 -15.02 -44.26 -28.64
C ILE A 525 -14.30 -44.32 -30.00
N ALA A 526 -13.02 -43.97 -30.03
CA ALA A 526 -12.21 -44.05 -31.24
C ALA A 526 -12.07 -45.49 -31.77
N TRP A 527 -12.12 -46.49 -30.88
CA TRP A 527 -12.01 -47.90 -31.25
C TRP A 527 -13.26 -48.48 -31.94
N ASN A 528 -14.47 -47.96 -31.67
CA ASN A 528 -15.73 -48.59 -32.09
C ASN A 528 -16.44 -47.94 -33.30
N GLY A 529 -16.08 -46.72 -33.70
CA GLY A 529 -16.77 -46.05 -34.81
C GLY A 529 -16.17 -44.70 -35.23
N GLY A 530 -15.32 -44.10 -34.38
CA GLY A 530 -14.52 -42.94 -34.75
C GLY A 530 -15.29 -41.61 -34.80
N THR A 531 -16.56 -41.56 -34.41
CA THR A 531 -17.32 -40.33 -34.22
C THR A 531 -17.81 -40.18 -32.76
N PRO A 532 -17.81 -38.96 -32.18
CA PRO A 532 -18.31 -38.75 -30.82
C PRO A 532 -19.80 -39.10 -30.64
N SER A 533 -20.59 -39.13 -31.71
CA SER A 533 -22.01 -39.54 -31.72
C SER A 533 -22.20 -41.03 -31.45
N ASP A 534 -21.16 -41.86 -31.62
CA ASP A 534 -21.22 -43.31 -31.39
C ASP A 534 -21.43 -43.65 -29.91
N ILE A 535 -21.26 -42.68 -28.99
CA ILE A 535 -21.58 -42.85 -27.55
C ILE A 535 -23.07 -43.14 -27.34
N PHE A 536 -23.96 -42.70 -28.24
CA PHE A 536 -25.40 -42.94 -28.12
C PHE A 536 -25.81 -44.37 -28.53
N ASP A 537 -24.90 -45.15 -29.12
CA ASP A 537 -25.12 -46.59 -29.30
C ASP A 537 -25.03 -47.31 -27.95
N ALA A 538 -26.05 -48.11 -27.63
CA ALA A 538 -26.13 -48.88 -26.39
C ALA A 538 -24.91 -49.81 -26.18
N GLY A 539 -24.32 -50.32 -27.27
CA GLY A 539 -23.12 -51.17 -27.23
C GLY A 539 -21.88 -50.39 -26.78
N VAL A 540 -21.62 -49.24 -27.42
CA VAL A 540 -20.47 -48.37 -27.12
C VAL A 540 -20.65 -47.67 -25.77
N PHE A 541 -21.85 -47.18 -25.46
CA PHE A 541 -22.19 -46.57 -24.17
C PHE A 541 -21.83 -47.50 -23.01
N LYS A 542 -22.19 -48.79 -23.12
CA LYS A 542 -21.87 -49.81 -22.12
C LYS A 542 -20.36 -50.03 -21.98
N GLN A 543 -19.60 -49.99 -23.07
CA GLN A 543 -18.13 -50.06 -22.99
C GLN A 543 -17.54 -48.82 -22.33
N VAL A 544 -18.04 -47.63 -22.64
CA VAL A 544 -17.62 -46.37 -22.01
C VAL A 544 -17.92 -46.37 -20.51
N LEU A 545 -19.03 -46.97 -20.06
CA LEU A 545 -19.32 -47.08 -18.61
C LEU A 545 -18.24 -47.86 -17.82
N SER A 546 -17.31 -48.57 -18.46
CA SER A 546 -16.16 -49.20 -17.80
C SER A 546 -15.23 -48.19 -17.11
N ILE A 547 -15.29 -46.89 -17.46
CA ILE A 547 -14.52 -45.83 -16.80
C ILE A 547 -14.78 -45.78 -15.28
N PHE A 548 -15.96 -46.18 -14.81
CA PHE A 548 -16.27 -46.16 -13.39
C PHE A 548 -15.48 -47.22 -12.60
N ILE A 549 -15.11 -48.33 -13.24
CA ILE A 549 -14.20 -49.33 -12.66
C ILE A 549 -12.83 -48.70 -12.43
N THR A 550 -12.27 -48.06 -13.46
CA THR A 550 -10.99 -47.34 -13.37
C THR A 550 -11.05 -46.23 -12.32
N ALA A 551 -12.17 -45.50 -12.25
CA ALA A 551 -12.39 -44.46 -11.24
C ALA A 551 -12.34 -45.02 -9.82
N ALA A 552 -12.95 -46.18 -9.56
CA ALA A 552 -12.91 -46.83 -8.25
C ALA A 552 -11.49 -47.30 -7.88
N VAL A 553 -10.72 -47.84 -8.84
CA VAL A 553 -9.31 -48.22 -8.62
C VAL A 553 -8.45 -47.01 -8.28
N LEU A 554 -8.59 -45.91 -9.02
CA LEU A 554 -7.86 -44.67 -8.72
C LEU A 554 -8.27 -44.09 -7.36
N LYS A 555 -9.54 -44.19 -6.98
CA LYS A 555 -10.03 -43.79 -5.64
C LYS A 555 -9.49 -44.67 -4.52
N LEU A 556 -9.28 -45.96 -4.75
CA LEU A 556 -8.60 -46.86 -3.81
C LEU A 556 -7.13 -46.46 -3.63
N GLY A 557 -6.44 -46.16 -4.74
CA GLY A 557 -5.07 -45.62 -4.72
C GLY A 557 -4.99 -44.32 -3.91
N GLN A 558 -5.93 -43.39 -4.12
CA GLN A 558 -6.04 -42.16 -3.33
C GLN A 558 -6.25 -42.45 -1.84
N ALA A 559 -7.18 -43.34 -1.48
CA ALA A 559 -7.47 -43.67 -0.08
C ALA A 559 -6.25 -44.29 0.62
N THR A 560 -5.47 -45.08 -0.12
CA THR A 560 -4.22 -45.69 0.37
C THR A 560 -3.15 -44.63 0.62
N LEU A 561 -2.91 -43.73 -0.34
CA LEU A 561 -2.01 -42.57 -0.16
C LEU A 561 -2.48 -41.66 0.99
N ASP A 562 -3.79 -41.55 1.19
CA ASP A 562 -4.37 -40.76 2.27
C ASP A 562 -3.91 -41.26 3.65
N ILE A 563 -3.88 -42.58 3.82
CA ILE A 563 -3.45 -43.28 5.05
C ILE A 563 -1.92 -43.28 5.20
N VAL A 564 -1.18 -43.58 4.14
CA VAL A 564 0.30 -43.64 4.16
C VAL A 564 0.88 -42.30 4.61
N PHE A 565 0.43 -41.20 4.02
CA PHE A 565 0.89 -39.86 4.41
C PHE A 565 0.29 -39.38 5.75
N GLY A 566 -0.86 -39.91 6.15
CA GLY A 566 -1.48 -39.62 7.45
C GLY A 566 -0.87 -40.40 8.63
N TRP A 567 -0.05 -41.42 8.35
CA TRP A 567 0.39 -42.41 9.34
C TRP A 567 1.15 -41.80 10.53
N LYS A 568 2.09 -40.88 10.26
CA LYS A 568 2.89 -40.23 11.31
C LYS A 568 2.04 -39.35 12.24
N ALA A 569 0.95 -38.77 11.73
CA ALA A 569 0.04 -37.95 12.52
C ALA A 569 -1.07 -38.75 13.21
N ARG A 570 -1.08 -40.10 13.12
CA ARG A 570 -2.10 -40.96 13.77
C ARG A 570 -2.20 -40.73 15.28
N ARG A 571 -1.12 -40.38 15.97
CA ARG A 571 -1.16 -40.14 17.43
C ARG A 571 -1.88 -38.84 17.80
N SER A 572 -1.81 -37.79 16.97
CA SER A 572 -2.43 -36.49 17.22
C SER A 572 -3.81 -36.29 16.56
N MET A 573 -4.19 -37.13 15.59
CA MET A 573 -5.47 -37.01 14.90
C MET A 573 -6.69 -37.36 15.77
N SER A 574 -7.74 -36.54 15.68
CA SER A 574 -9.07 -36.83 16.25
C SER A 574 -9.64 -38.15 15.75
N PHE A 575 -10.40 -38.86 16.60
CA PHE A 575 -11.05 -40.13 16.27
C PHE A 575 -11.91 -40.04 14.99
N ALA A 576 -12.69 -38.97 14.83
CA ALA A 576 -13.53 -38.75 13.65
C ALA A 576 -12.73 -38.68 12.33
N ARG A 577 -11.48 -38.20 12.36
CA ARG A 577 -10.61 -38.14 11.17
C ARG A 577 -10.02 -39.51 10.84
N LYS A 578 -9.63 -40.28 11.86
CA LYS A 578 -9.17 -41.68 11.70
C LYS A 578 -10.27 -42.54 11.09
N LEU A 579 -11.47 -42.46 11.66
CA LEU A 579 -12.65 -43.18 11.16
C LEU A 579 -12.95 -42.83 9.70
N ARG A 580 -12.79 -41.55 9.31
CA ARG A 580 -12.98 -41.11 7.93
C ARG A 580 -12.04 -41.80 6.94
N TYR A 581 -10.74 -41.88 7.26
CA TYR A 581 -9.77 -42.51 6.36
C TYR A 581 -10.01 -44.01 6.21
N VAL A 582 -10.33 -44.69 7.31
CA VAL A 582 -10.67 -46.12 7.30
C VAL A 582 -11.94 -46.36 6.49
N LEU A 583 -13.00 -45.59 6.75
CA LEU A 583 -14.28 -45.73 6.06
C LEU A 583 -14.16 -45.43 4.55
N LYS A 584 -13.33 -44.45 4.17
CA LYS A 584 -12.99 -44.19 2.76
C LYS A 584 -12.30 -45.39 2.11
N LEU A 585 -11.29 -45.97 2.76
CA LEU A 585 -10.57 -47.14 2.23
C LEU A 585 -11.52 -48.33 2.04
N VAL A 586 -12.32 -48.66 3.06
CA VAL A 586 -13.30 -49.75 3.00
C VAL A 586 -14.31 -49.51 1.88
N SER A 587 -14.86 -48.29 1.78
CA SER A 587 -15.81 -47.96 0.71
C SER A 587 -15.19 -48.05 -0.68
N ALA A 588 -13.95 -47.59 -0.87
CA ALA A 588 -13.26 -47.66 -2.15
C ALA A 588 -12.96 -49.12 -2.54
N ALA A 589 -12.51 -49.95 -1.59
CA ALA A 589 -12.27 -51.36 -1.82
C ALA A 589 -13.56 -52.11 -2.19
N ALA A 590 -14.68 -51.80 -1.53
CA ALA A 590 -15.99 -52.36 -1.86
C ALA A 590 -16.40 -52.03 -3.31
N TRP A 591 -16.25 -50.78 -3.76
CA TRP A 591 -16.59 -50.39 -5.13
C TRP A 591 -15.68 -50.99 -6.20
N VAL A 592 -14.40 -51.22 -5.89
CA VAL A 592 -13.47 -51.94 -6.77
C VAL A 592 -13.89 -53.40 -7.00
N VAL A 593 -14.65 -53.99 -6.07
CA VAL A 593 -15.20 -55.34 -6.24
C VAL A 593 -16.60 -55.29 -6.89
N ILE A 594 -17.49 -54.42 -6.38
CA ILE A 594 -18.89 -54.34 -6.81
C ILE A 594 -19.02 -53.95 -8.30
N LEU A 595 -18.26 -52.95 -8.77
CA LEU A 595 -18.40 -52.45 -10.14
C LEU A 595 -17.95 -53.48 -11.20
N PRO A 596 -16.78 -54.15 -11.09
CA PRO A 596 -16.40 -55.21 -12.03
C PRO A 596 -17.33 -56.42 -12.01
N VAL A 597 -17.80 -56.84 -10.83
CA VAL A 597 -18.72 -57.99 -10.67
C VAL A 597 -20.05 -57.71 -11.37
N THR A 598 -20.63 -56.53 -11.12
CA THR A 598 -21.88 -56.10 -11.76
C THR A 598 -21.69 -55.80 -13.26
N TYR A 599 -20.51 -55.34 -13.69
CA TYR A 599 -20.17 -55.17 -15.11
C TYR A 599 -20.05 -56.51 -15.84
N ALA A 600 -19.34 -57.48 -15.26
CA ALA A 600 -19.16 -58.82 -15.84
C ALA A 600 -20.49 -59.57 -15.98
N TYR A 601 -21.44 -59.35 -15.06
CA TYR A 601 -22.80 -59.88 -15.15
C TYR A 601 -23.53 -59.44 -16.43
N THR A 602 -23.17 -58.29 -16.99
CA THR A 602 -23.77 -57.77 -18.23
C THR A 602 -23.24 -58.42 -19.51
N TRP A 603 -22.18 -59.24 -19.49
CA TRP A 603 -21.62 -59.86 -20.69
C TRP A 603 -22.47 -61.05 -21.20
N SER A 604 -22.66 -61.11 -22.53
CA SER A 604 -23.41 -62.16 -23.21
C SER A 604 -22.66 -63.50 -23.20
N ASN A 605 -21.33 -63.49 -23.38
CA ASN A 605 -20.46 -64.68 -23.35
C ASN A 605 -19.39 -64.60 -22.24
N PRO A 606 -19.67 -65.04 -21.00
CA PRO A 606 -18.71 -65.02 -19.91
C PRO A 606 -17.68 -66.17 -19.98
N SER A 607 -16.38 -65.86 -19.89
CA SER A 607 -15.29 -66.83 -19.71
C SER A 607 -14.74 -66.81 -18.27
N GLY A 608 -14.39 -67.99 -17.74
CA GLY A 608 -13.76 -68.17 -16.41
C GLY A 608 -14.65 -67.76 -15.22
N LEU A 609 -14.09 -66.98 -14.28
CA LEU A 609 -14.72 -66.52 -13.03
C LEU A 609 -16.08 -65.83 -13.20
N SER A 610 -16.31 -65.20 -14.34
CA SER A 610 -17.59 -64.53 -14.66
C SER A 610 -18.77 -65.50 -14.81
N ARG A 611 -18.52 -66.78 -15.14
CA ARG A 611 -19.54 -67.85 -15.19
C ARG A 611 -19.98 -68.27 -13.79
N ILE A 612 -19.05 -68.33 -12.83
CA ILE A 612 -19.31 -68.68 -11.41
C ILE A 612 -20.17 -67.59 -10.75
N ILE A 613 -19.90 -66.32 -11.03
CA ILE A 613 -20.66 -65.19 -10.52
C ILE A 613 -22.09 -65.18 -11.10
N LYS A 614 -22.23 -65.46 -12.40
CA LYS A 614 -23.53 -65.56 -13.08
C LYS A 614 -24.39 -66.71 -12.54
N SER A 615 -23.77 -67.81 -12.10
CA SER A 615 -24.48 -68.89 -11.39
C SER A 615 -24.89 -68.55 -9.96
N TRP A 616 -24.18 -67.64 -9.28
CA TRP A 616 -24.45 -67.28 -7.88
C TRP A 616 -25.56 -66.21 -7.73
N LEU A 617 -25.72 -65.32 -8.73
CA LEU A 617 -26.71 -64.24 -8.74
C LEU A 617 -27.99 -64.53 -9.56
N GLY A 618 -28.11 -65.71 -10.17
CA GLY A 618 -29.31 -66.16 -10.89
C GLY A 618 -29.39 -65.73 -12.36
N ASN A 619 -30.12 -66.50 -13.17
CA ASN A 619 -30.29 -66.29 -14.61
C ASN A 619 -31.36 -65.21 -14.90
N GLY A 620 -31.00 -63.93 -14.79
CA GLY A 620 -31.80 -62.85 -15.34
C GLY A 620 -31.32 -62.48 -16.75
N GLN A 621 -31.99 -62.95 -17.80
CA GLN A 621 -31.71 -62.52 -19.17
C GLN A 621 -31.96 -60.99 -19.31
N ASN A 622 -30.97 -60.27 -19.85
CA ASN A 622 -31.08 -58.90 -20.35
C ASN A 622 -31.57 -57.78 -19.39
N GLN A 623 -30.97 -57.64 -18.20
CA GLN A 623 -31.16 -56.43 -17.39
C GLN A 623 -29.89 -55.57 -17.28
N PRO A 624 -29.68 -54.56 -18.17
CA PRO A 624 -28.66 -53.53 -18.01
C PRO A 624 -28.86 -52.62 -16.76
N SER A 625 -29.94 -52.82 -15.99
CA SER A 625 -30.33 -52.00 -14.84
C SER A 625 -29.40 -52.12 -13.63
N LEU A 626 -28.83 -53.30 -13.33
CA LEU A 626 -28.07 -53.50 -12.08
C LEU A 626 -26.72 -52.76 -12.08
N TYR A 627 -25.97 -52.80 -13.17
CA TYR A 627 -24.70 -52.05 -13.28
C TYR A 627 -24.95 -50.54 -13.31
N ILE A 628 -25.97 -50.10 -14.07
CA ILE A 628 -26.33 -48.67 -14.13
C ILE A 628 -26.79 -48.17 -12.75
N LEU A 629 -27.57 -48.97 -12.01
CA LEU A 629 -27.98 -48.67 -10.63
C LEU A 629 -26.78 -48.57 -9.69
N ALA A 630 -25.83 -49.52 -9.77
CA ALA A 630 -24.59 -49.47 -9.00
C ALA A 630 -23.76 -48.22 -9.31
N VAL A 631 -23.67 -47.82 -10.58
CA VAL A 631 -23.01 -46.57 -11.01
C VAL A 631 -23.72 -45.33 -10.47
N VAL A 632 -25.06 -45.29 -10.50
CA VAL A 632 -25.84 -44.16 -9.94
C VAL A 632 -25.60 -44.03 -8.43
N ILE A 633 -25.60 -45.14 -7.69
CA ILE A 633 -25.32 -45.15 -6.25
C ILE A 633 -23.87 -44.71 -5.98
N TYR A 634 -22.90 -45.19 -6.77
CA TYR A 634 -21.50 -44.78 -6.68
C TYR A 634 -21.32 -43.27 -6.93
N LEU A 635 -22.07 -42.70 -7.87
CA LEU A 635 -22.00 -41.27 -8.22
C LEU A 635 -22.81 -40.36 -7.30
N ALA A 636 -23.81 -40.85 -6.59
CA ALA A 636 -24.73 -40.04 -5.79
C ALA A 636 -24.03 -39.03 -4.85
N PRO A 637 -22.95 -39.37 -4.11
CA PRO A 637 -22.24 -38.41 -3.27
C PRO A 637 -21.57 -37.27 -4.07
N ASN A 638 -21.04 -37.58 -5.26
CA ASN A 638 -20.40 -36.60 -6.14
C ASN A 638 -21.46 -35.72 -6.85
N ILE A 639 -22.60 -36.29 -7.23
CA ILE A 639 -23.74 -35.55 -7.78
C ILE A 639 -24.27 -34.56 -6.74
N LEU A 640 -24.46 -34.98 -5.49
CA LEU A 640 -24.84 -34.10 -4.40
C LEU A 640 -23.81 -32.97 -4.19
N ALA A 641 -22.52 -33.29 -4.25
CA ALA A 641 -21.46 -32.28 -4.15
C ALA A 641 -21.50 -31.27 -5.32
N ALA A 642 -21.76 -31.74 -6.54
CA ALA A 642 -21.88 -30.90 -7.73
C ALA A 642 -23.12 -30.00 -7.68
N VAL A 643 -24.26 -30.50 -7.23
CA VAL A 643 -25.48 -29.71 -7.01
C VAL A 643 -25.22 -28.63 -5.97
N LEU A 644 -24.63 -28.97 -4.82
CA LEU A 644 -24.27 -27.98 -3.80
C LEU A 644 -23.22 -26.97 -4.31
N PHE A 645 -22.34 -27.36 -5.24
CA PHE A 645 -21.42 -26.43 -5.89
C PHE A 645 -22.17 -25.43 -6.79
N LEU A 646 -23.15 -25.87 -7.58
CA LEU A 646 -23.95 -25.00 -8.44
C LEU A 646 -24.83 -24.01 -7.64
N PHE A 647 -25.21 -24.37 -6.41
CA PHE A 647 -26.01 -23.53 -5.51
C PHE A 647 -25.21 -23.03 -4.29
N PRO A 648 -24.31 -22.05 -4.44
CA PRO A 648 -23.42 -21.59 -3.37
C PRO A 648 -24.18 -20.97 -2.18
N CYS A 649 -25.39 -20.43 -2.38
CA CYS A 649 -26.24 -19.92 -1.29
C CYS A 649 -26.67 -21.04 -0.34
N ILE A 650 -27.18 -22.14 -0.90
CA ILE A 650 -27.58 -23.33 -0.13
C ILE A 650 -26.34 -23.90 0.57
N ARG A 651 -25.25 -24.09 -0.18
CA ARG A 651 -23.99 -24.58 0.38
C ARG A 651 -23.45 -23.73 1.53
N ARG A 652 -23.49 -22.39 1.44
CA ARG A 652 -23.06 -21.48 2.51
C ARG A 652 -23.91 -21.66 3.77
N ILE A 653 -25.22 -21.86 3.63
CA ILE A 653 -26.13 -22.12 4.74
C ILE A 653 -25.80 -23.48 5.39
N LEU A 654 -25.60 -24.54 4.58
CA LEU A 654 -25.23 -25.85 5.12
C LEU A 654 -23.86 -25.86 5.80
N GLU A 655 -22.84 -25.22 5.23
CA GLU A 655 -21.50 -25.15 5.82
C GLU A 655 -21.41 -24.29 7.09
N SER A 656 -22.27 -23.27 7.19
CA SER A 656 -22.36 -22.41 8.39
C SER A 656 -23.24 -23.01 9.48
N SER A 657 -23.98 -24.07 9.18
CA SER A 657 -24.80 -24.78 10.14
C SER A 657 -23.95 -25.66 11.06
N ASN A 658 -24.18 -25.54 12.36
CA ASN A 658 -23.58 -26.41 13.38
C ASN A 658 -24.46 -27.62 13.71
N VAL A 659 -25.52 -27.87 12.92
CA VAL A 659 -26.39 -29.03 13.11
C VAL A 659 -25.59 -30.31 12.82
N LYS A 660 -25.60 -31.25 13.78
CA LYS A 660 -24.80 -32.49 13.72
C LYS A 660 -25.08 -33.31 12.46
N VAL A 661 -26.35 -33.40 12.03
CA VAL A 661 -26.78 -34.14 10.82
C VAL A 661 -26.19 -33.52 9.55
N ILE A 662 -26.31 -32.20 9.39
CA ILE A 662 -25.73 -31.47 8.25
C ILE A 662 -24.21 -31.60 8.26
N THR A 663 -23.58 -31.51 9.43
CA THR A 663 -22.13 -31.67 9.59
C THR A 663 -21.68 -33.08 9.18
N PHE A 664 -22.45 -34.12 9.50
CA PHE A 664 -22.17 -35.50 9.10
C PHE A 664 -22.31 -35.71 7.60
N MET A 665 -23.38 -35.18 6.99
CA MET A 665 -23.59 -35.23 5.53
C MET A 665 -22.45 -34.52 4.76
N MET A 666 -22.09 -33.31 5.21
CA MET A 666 -20.99 -32.54 4.64
C MET A 666 -19.62 -33.20 4.90
N TRP A 667 -19.48 -33.91 6.04
CA TRP A 667 -18.30 -34.72 6.35
C TRP A 667 -18.11 -35.91 5.39
N TRP A 668 -19.15 -36.38 4.70
CA TRP A 668 -18.96 -37.37 3.63
C TRP A 668 -18.65 -36.71 2.29
N SER A 669 -19.43 -35.68 1.92
CA SER A 669 -19.39 -35.05 0.59
C SER A 669 -18.17 -34.16 0.31
N GLN A 670 -17.58 -33.49 1.32
CA GLN A 670 -16.57 -32.44 1.08
C GLN A 670 -15.12 -32.85 1.40
N PRO A 671 -14.17 -32.77 0.45
CA PRO A 671 -12.77 -32.61 0.82
C PRO A 671 -12.58 -31.25 1.49
N ARG A 672 -11.87 -31.22 2.63
CA ARG A 672 -11.56 -29.97 3.33
C ARG A 672 -10.57 -29.19 2.47
N LEU A 673 -11.07 -28.25 1.67
CA LEU A 673 -10.25 -27.23 1.03
C LEU A 673 -9.80 -26.24 2.11
N PHE A 674 -8.67 -25.55 1.90
CA PHE A 674 -8.11 -24.56 2.84
C PHE A 674 -8.96 -23.27 2.96
N VAL A 675 -10.11 -23.22 2.28
CA VAL A 675 -11.05 -22.10 2.31
C VAL A 675 -11.95 -22.21 3.54
N GLY A 676 -12.06 -21.13 4.32
CA GLY A 676 -12.90 -21.08 5.52
C GLY A 676 -14.37 -21.39 5.26
N ARG A 677 -15.09 -21.89 6.28
CA ARG A 677 -16.51 -22.25 6.18
C ARG A 677 -17.34 -21.07 5.67
N GLY A 678 -18.10 -21.28 4.59
CA GLY A 678 -18.98 -20.25 4.04
C GLY A 678 -18.28 -19.08 3.35
N MET A 679 -16.95 -19.12 3.17
CA MET A 679 -16.17 -18.10 2.47
C MET A 679 -16.14 -18.29 0.94
N HIS A 680 -17.23 -18.83 0.37
CA HIS A 680 -17.35 -18.98 -1.08
C HIS A 680 -17.64 -17.64 -1.76
N GLU A 681 -17.07 -17.46 -2.95
CA GLU A 681 -17.35 -16.35 -3.85
C GLU A 681 -18.82 -16.30 -4.29
N GLY A 682 -19.25 -15.14 -4.81
CA GLY A 682 -20.62 -14.95 -5.29
C GLY A 682 -21.00 -15.91 -6.44
N PRO A 683 -22.30 -16.20 -6.64
CA PRO A 683 -22.77 -17.16 -7.65
C PRO A 683 -22.33 -16.80 -9.08
N PHE A 684 -22.29 -15.50 -9.41
CA PHE A 684 -21.85 -15.04 -10.73
C PHE A 684 -20.33 -15.23 -10.95
N SER A 685 -19.50 -15.00 -9.92
CA SER A 685 -18.07 -15.28 -10.00
C SER A 685 -17.80 -16.77 -10.15
N LEU A 686 -18.56 -17.59 -9.42
CA LEU A 686 -18.48 -19.05 -9.53
C LEU A 686 -18.90 -19.53 -10.92
N PHE A 687 -19.97 -18.99 -11.48
CA PHE A 687 -20.43 -19.31 -12.83
C PHE A 687 -19.36 -18.98 -13.87
N LYS A 688 -18.77 -17.76 -13.81
CA LYS A 688 -17.68 -17.36 -14.71
C LYS A 688 -16.48 -18.30 -14.63
N TYR A 689 -16.04 -18.64 -13.41
CA TYR A 689 -14.95 -19.58 -13.19
C TYR A 689 -15.29 -20.98 -13.71
N THR A 690 -16.51 -21.44 -13.52
CA THR A 690 -16.96 -22.76 -14.01
C THR A 690 -17.00 -22.80 -15.53
N MET A 691 -17.55 -21.76 -16.18
CA MET A 691 -17.57 -21.66 -17.65
C MET A 691 -16.18 -21.58 -18.26
N PHE A 692 -15.24 -20.88 -17.61
CA PHE A 692 -13.83 -20.86 -18.02
C PHE A 692 -13.27 -22.29 -18.15
N TRP A 693 -13.42 -23.10 -17.10
CA TRP A 693 -12.89 -24.47 -17.11
C TRP A 693 -13.67 -25.41 -18.03
N VAL A 694 -15.00 -25.27 -18.12
CA VAL A 694 -15.81 -26.09 -19.02
C VAL A 694 -15.43 -25.85 -20.48
N LEU A 695 -15.29 -24.59 -20.92
CA LEU A 695 -14.91 -24.27 -22.29
C LEU A 695 -13.48 -24.71 -22.61
N LEU A 696 -12.54 -24.48 -21.69
CA LEU A 696 -11.15 -24.91 -21.84
C LEU A 696 -11.05 -26.44 -21.98
N LEU A 697 -11.68 -27.18 -21.07
CA LEU A 697 -11.63 -28.65 -21.08
C LEU A 697 -12.39 -29.23 -22.27
N ALA A 698 -13.51 -28.65 -22.69
CA ALA A 698 -14.23 -29.09 -23.88
C ALA A 698 -13.37 -28.95 -25.14
N MET A 699 -12.73 -27.79 -25.34
CA MET A 699 -11.82 -27.58 -26.48
C MET A 699 -10.62 -28.52 -26.44
N LYS A 700 -9.99 -28.68 -25.26
CA LYS A 700 -8.90 -29.65 -25.06
C LYS A 700 -9.33 -31.06 -25.50
N LEU A 701 -10.45 -31.56 -24.96
CA LEU A 701 -10.89 -32.93 -25.22
C LEU A 701 -11.28 -33.15 -26.69
N ILE A 702 -11.90 -32.17 -27.35
CA ILE A 702 -12.21 -32.24 -28.77
C ILE A 702 -10.92 -32.35 -29.59
N VAL A 703 -9.94 -31.49 -29.31
CA VAL A 703 -8.65 -31.49 -30.02
C VAL A 703 -7.87 -32.78 -29.77
N SER A 704 -7.75 -33.22 -28.51
CA SER A 704 -7.11 -34.50 -28.17
C SER A 704 -7.79 -35.68 -28.86
N PHE A 705 -9.13 -35.70 -28.94
CA PHE A 705 -9.83 -36.79 -29.61
C PHE A 705 -9.51 -36.87 -31.10
N TYR A 706 -9.64 -35.75 -31.83
CA TYR A 706 -9.48 -35.74 -33.29
C TYR A 706 -8.02 -35.75 -33.76
N ILE A 707 -7.11 -35.08 -33.04
CA ILE A 707 -5.72 -34.92 -33.45
C ILE A 707 -4.81 -35.97 -32.82
N GLU A 708 -5.00 -36.32 -31.54
CA GLU A 708 -4.07 -37.19 -30.82
C GLU A 708 -4.52 -38.65 -30.86
N ILE A 709 -5.77 -38.95 -30.50
CA ILE A 709 -6.22 -40.33 -30.23
C ILE A 709 -6.76 -41.02 -31.49
N LYS A 710 -7.69 -40.40 -32.21
CA LYS A 710 -8.35 -41.03 -33.37
C LYS A 710 -7.35 -41.48 -34.47
N PRO A 711 -6.33 -40.69 -34.86
CA PRO A 711 -5.39 -41.08 -35.90
C PRO A 711 -4.51 -42.29 -35.53
N LEU A 712 -4.31 -42.57 -34.24
CA LEU A 712 -3.49 -43.68 -33.77
C LEU A 712 -4.22 -45.01 -33.74
N VAL A 713 -5.53 -45.00 -33.59
CA VAL A 713 -6.32 -46.22 -33.43
C VAL A 713 -6.24 -47.12 -34.66
N GLN A 714 -6.33 -46.55 -35.87
CA GLN A 714 -6.30 -47.34 -37.10
C GLN A 714 -4.92 -48.00 -37.33
N PRO A 715 -3.79 -47.27 -37.29
CA PRO A 715 -2.46 -47.88 -37.30
C PRO A 715 -2.25 -48.91 -36.19
N THR A 716 -2.80 -48.68 -34.99
CA THR A 716 -2.69 -49.64 -33.88
C THR A 716 -3.42 -50.94 -34.18
N LYS A 717 -4.63 -50.88 -34.76
CA LYS A 717 -5.37 -52.07 -35.19
C LYS A 717 -4.63 -52.84 -36.27
N ASP A 718 -4.02 -52.14 -37.22
CA ASP A 718 -3.26 -52.74 -38.32
C ASP A 718 -1.98 -53.41 -37.80
N ILE A 719 -1.23 -52.72 -36.91
CA ILE A 719 -0.06 -53.29 -36.23
C ILE A 719 -0.46 -54.50 -35.37
N MET A 720 -1.57 -54.46 -34.63
CA MET A 720 -1.99 -55.59 -33.79
C MET A 720 -2.46 -56.83 -34.57
N ARG A 721 -2.83 -56.68 -35.84
CA ARG A 721 -3.27 -57.78 -36.71
C ARG A 721 -2.10 -58.57 -37.32
N GLU A 722 -0.93 -57.94 -37.45
CA GLU A 722 0.22 -58.54 -38.14
C GLU A 722 1.07 -59.41 -37.18
N PRO A 723 1.23 -60.73 -37.38
CA PRO A 723 2.03 -61.55 -36.48
C PRO A 723 3.54 -61.45 -36.78
N ILE A 724 4.31 -60.78 -35.92
CA ILE A 724 5.78 -60.71 -36.05
C ILE A 724 6.41 -62.00 -35.50
N ARG A 725 7.09 -62.76 -36.37
CA ARG A 725 7.75 -64.03 -35.99
C ARG A 725 9.18 -63.84 -35.44
N ASN A 726 9.90 -62.79 -35.82
CA ASN A 726 11.27 -62.49 -35.37
C ASN A 726 11.43 -60.98 -35.08
N PHE A 727 11.65 -60.60 -33.81
CA PHE A 727 11.87 -59.22 -33.38
C PHE A 727 13.38 -58.90 -33.43
N GLN A 728 13.83 -57.92 -34.24
CA GLN A 728 15.27 -57.63 -34.39
C GLN A 728 15.92 -56.97 -33.15
N TRP A 729 15.13 -56.39 -32.23
CA TRP A 729 15.59 -55.88 -30.94
C TRP A 729 15.68 -57.00 -29.87
N HIS A 730 16.50 -58.01 -30.13
CA HIS A 730 16.63 -59.18 -29.26
C HIS A 730 17.26 -58.88 -27.88
N GLU A 731 17.96 -57.74 -27.71
CA GLU A 731 18.66 -57.40 -26.45
C GLU A 731 17.73 -56.93 -25.34
N PHE A 732 16.67 -56.18 -25.67
CA PHE A 732 15.75 -55.62 -24.66
C PHE A 732 14.51 -56.49 -24.43
N PHE A 733 14.06 -57.23 -25.45
CA PHE A 733 12.85 -58.07 -25.38
C PHE A 733 13.02 -59.42 -26.09
N PRO A 734 13.86 -60.33 -25.57
CA PRO A 734 14.27 -61.56 -26.24
C PRO A 734 13.13 -62.55 -26.54
N ASN A 735 12.00 -62.48 -25.82
CA ASN A 735 10.85 -63.40 -25.96
C ASN A 735 9.51 -62.65 -26.21
N ALA A 736 9.52 -61.49 -26.89
CA ALA A 736 8.28 -60.76 -27.18
C ALA A 736 7.53 -61.39 -28.36
N SER A 737 6.52 -62.21 -28.09
CA SER A 737 5.65 -62.83 -29.11
C SER A 737 4.56 -61.88 -29.68
N ASN A 738 4.42 -60.67 -29.13
CA ASN A 738 3.33 -59.75 -29.41
C ASN A 738 3.83 -58.34 -29.74
N ASN A 739 3.15 -57.63 -30.64
CA ASN A 739 3.50 -56.28 -31.12
C ASN A 739 3.29 -55.15 -30.08
N ILE A 740 3.16 -55.51 -28.80
CA ILE A 740 2.82 -54.60 -27.69
C ILE A 740 3.91 -53.55 -27.48
N GLY A 741 5.20 -53.92 -27.61
CA GLY A 741 6.31 -52.98 -27.45
C GLY A 741 6.28 -51.83 -28.47
N VAL A 742 5.94 -52.13 -29.73
CA VAL A 742 5.80 -51.12 -30.81
C VAL A 742 4.60 -50.21 -30.55
N VAL A 743 3.48 -50.78 -30.10
CA VAL A 743 2.30 -50.00 -29.70
C VAL A 743 2.62 -49.07 -28.52
N ILE A 744 3.36 -49.53 -27.51
CA ILE A 744 3.77 -48.68 -26.39
C ILE A 744 4.67 -47.53 -26.88
N ALA A 745 5.63 -47.80 -27.75
CA ALA A 745 6.51 -46.77 -28.30
C ALA A 745 5.76 -45.71 -29.13
N LEU A 746 4.71 -46.11 -29.85
CA LEU A 746 3.84 -45.20 -30.62
C LEU A 746 2.95 -44.34 -29.71
N TRP A 747 2.36 -44.94 -28.67
CA TRP A 747 1.40 -44.27 -27.79
C TRP A 747 2.05 -43.42 -26.69
N ALA A 748 3.24 -43.79 -26.20
CA ALA A 748 3.86 -43.14 -25.04
C ALA A 748 4.13 -41.63 -25.23
N PRO A 749 4.69 -41.15 -26.37
CA PRO A 749 4.88 -39.73 -26.60
C PRO A 749 3.56 -38.95 -26.64
N ILE A 750 2.53 -39.53 -27.24
CA ILE A 750 1.22 -38.88 -27.41
C ILE A 750 0.50 -38.79 -26.06
N ILE A 751 0.54 -39.85 -25.25
CA ILE A 751 -0.01 -39.83 -23.89
C ILE A 751 0.70 -38.78 -23.03
N LEU A 752 2.02 -38.59 -23.20
CA LEU A 752 2.77 -37.55 -22.48
C LEU A 752 2.31 -36.15 -22.93
N VAL A 753 2.17 -35.91 -24.24
CA VAL A 753 1.64 -34.65 -24.79
C VAL A 753 0.24 -34.37 -24.26
N TYR A 754 -0.64 -35.37 -24.19
CA TYR A 754 -2.01 -35.26 -23.66
C TYR A 754 -2.08 -34.78 -22.19
N PHE A 755 -1.05 -35.04 -21.38
CA PHE A 755 -0.99 -34.49 -20.02
C PHE A 755 -0.42 -33.07 -19.99
N MET A 756 0.48 -32.72 -20.92
CA MET A 756 1.20 -31.43 -20.98
C MET A 756 0.41 -30.31 -21.69
N ASP A 757 -0.34 -30.63 -22.75
CA ASP A 757 -1.16 -29.71 -23.55
C ASP A 757 -2.16 -28.87 -22.73
N THR A 758 -2.58 -29.35 -21.54
CA THR A 758 -3.50 -28.64 -20.63
C THR A 758 -2.93 -27.29 -20.22
N GLN A 759 -1.60 -27.19 -20.09
CA GLN A 759 -0.91 -25.94 -19.81
C GLN A 759 -1.01 -24.96 -20.99
N ILE A 760 -0.92 -25.46 -22.22
CA ILE A 760 -1.03 -24.66 -23.45
C ILE A 760 -2.44 -24.06 -23.54
N TRP A 761 -3.47 -24.90 -23.40
CA TRP A 761 -4.87 -24.45 -23.40
C TRP A 761 -5.15 -23.45 -22.28
N TYR A 762 -4.60 -23.68 -21.08
CA TYR A 762 -4.71 -22.73 -19.98
C TYR A 762 -4.05 -21.38 -20.31
N ALA A 763 -2.85 -21.37 -20.90
CA ALA A 763 -2.18 -20.12 -21.31
C ALA A 763 -3.02 -19.35 -22.36
N VAL A 764 -3.57 -20.05 -23.36
CA VAL A 764 -4.40 -19.43 -24.40
C VAL A 764 -5.70 -18.85 -23.81
N PHE A 765 -6.45 -19.64 -23.03
CA PHE A 765 -7.71 -19.16 -22.45
C PHE A 765 -7.50 -18.07 -21.39
N SER A 766 -6.45 -18.18 -20.57
CA SER A 766 -6.13 -17.15 -19.56
C SER A 766 -5.69 -15.83 -20.18
N THR A 767 -4.93 -15.86 -21.28
CA THR A 767 -4.56 -14.64 -22.02
C THR A 767 -5.75 -14.01 -22.72
N LEU A 768 -6.61 -14.81 -23.36
CA LEU A 768 -7.82 -14.32 -24.04
C LEU A 768 -8.84 -13.74 -23.05
N ILE A 769 -9.22 -14.50 -22.03
CA ILE A 769 -10.22 -14.06 -21.05
C ILE A 769 -9.66 -12.96 -20.16
N GLY A 770 -8.38 -13.04 -19.77
CA GLY A 770 -7.68 -11.97 -19.06
C GLY A 770 -7.60 -10.68 -19.89
N GLY A 771 -7.38 -10.79 -21.20
CA GLY A 771 -7.39 -9.67 -22.15
C GLY A 771 -8.78 -9.02 -22.26
N ILE A 772 -9.84 -9.82 -22.47
CA ILE A 772 -11.22 -9.34 -22.50
C ILE A 772 -11.58 -8.67 -21.17
N TYR A 773 -11.25 -9.30 -20.05
CA TYR A 773 -11.54 -8.76 -18.72
C TYR A 773 -10.81 -7.44 -18.45
N GLY A 774 -9.54 -7.35 -18.86
CA GLY A 774 -8.75 -6.12 -18.83
C GLY A 774 -9.39 -5.02 -19.68
N ALA A 775 -9.83 -5.34 -20.90
CA ALA A 775 -10.50 -4.39 -21.78
C ALA A 775 -11.85 -3.92 -21.21
N CYS A 776 -12.68 -4.82 -20.67
CA CYS A 776 -13.95 -4.48 -20.02
C CYS A 776 -13.76 -3.57 -18.79
N ARG A 777 -12.62 -3.71 -18.09
CA ARG A 777 -12.24 -2.86 -16.96
C ARG A 777 -11.47 -1.60 -17.37
N ARG A 778 -11.30 -1.36 -18.68
CA ARG A 778 -10.53 -0.24 -19.24
C ARG A 778 -9.09 -0.17 -18.71
N LEU A 779 -8.51 -1.34 -18.41
CA LEU A 779 -7.15 -1.47 -17.90
C LEU A 779 -6.15 -1.14 -19.01
N GLY A 780 -5.66 0.10 -18.97
CA GLY A 780 -4.74 0.63 -19.96
C GLY A 780 -5.45 1.21 -21.18
N GLU A 781 -6.59 1.87 -20.96
CA GLU A 781 -7.19 2.78 -21.94
C GLU A 781 -6.24 3.96 -22.24
N ILE A 782 -5.45 4.38 -21.25
CA ILE A 782 -4.36 5.35 -21.40
C ILE A 782 -3.05 4.67 -21.03
N ARG A 783 -2.22 4.37 -22.04
CA ARG A 783 -0.87 3.78 -21.85
C ARG A 783 0.25 4.66 -22.38
N THR A 784 -0.04 5.45 -23.41
CA THR A 784 0.94 6.32 -24.07
C THR A 784 0.53 7.77 -23.90
N LEU A 785 1.51 8.66 -24.03
CA LEU A 785 1.30 10.10 -23.97
C LEU A 785 0.34 10.59 -25.07
N GLY A 786 0.36 9.99 -26.26
CA GLY A 786 -0.62 10.26 -27.32
C GLY A 786 -2.07 9.92 -26.92
N MET A 787 -2.27 8.81 -26.19
CA MET A 787 -3.60 8.48 -25.65
C MET A 787 -4.02 9.45 -24.54
N LEU A 788 -3.07 9.92 -23.71
CA LEU A 788 -3.34 10.94 -22.70
C LEU A 788 -3.84 12.23 -23.36
N ARG A 789 -3.13 12.73 -24.38
CA ARG A 789 -3.52 13.96 -25.10
C ARG A 789 -4.91 13.88 -25.69
N SER A 790 -5.22 12.79 -26.39
CA SER A 790 -6.55 12.60 -27.01
C SER A 790 -7.69 12.55 -26.00
N ARG A 791 -7.42 12.13 -24.75
CA ARG A 791 -8.41 12.06 -23.67
C ARG A 791 -8.38 13.25 -22.71
N PHE A 792 -7.46 14.19 -22.89
CA PHE A 792 -7.23 15.26 -21.92
C PHE A 792 -8.48 16.13 -21.68
N GLU A 793 -9.25 16.44 -22.73
CA GLU A 793 -10.53 17.18 -22.64
C GLU A 793 -11.54 16.50 -21.69
N SER A 794 -11.48 15.17 -21.57
CA SER A 794 -12.37 14.40 -20.71
C SER A 794 -11.88 14.24 -19.26
N LEU A 795 -10.61 14.56 -18.98
CA LEU A 795 -10.00 14.44 -17.65
C LEU A 795 -10.64 15.34 -16.58
N PRO A 796 -10.86 16.66 -16.81
CA PRO A 796 -11.47 17.53 -15.81
C PRO A 796 -12.82 17.00 -15.31
N TRP A 797 -13.58 16.41 -16.22
CA TRP A 797 -14.88 15.86 -15.89
C TRP A 797 -14.80 14.52 -15.17
N ALA A 798 -13.94 13.60 -15.62
CA ALA A 798 -13.70 12.34 -14.92
C ALA A 798 -13.20 12.58 -13.48
N PHE A 799 -12.31 13.56 -13.31
CA PHE A 799 -11.82 14.04 -12.01
C PHE A 799 -12.96 14.52 -11.11
N ASN A 800 -13.78 15.47 -11.57
CA ASN A 800 -14.88 16.02 -10.77
C ASN A 800 -15.92 14.96 -10.39
N LYS A 801 -16.18 13.97 -11.27
CA LYS A 801 -17.16 12.91 -11.01
C LYS A 801 -16.70 11.91 -9.96
N LEU A 802 -15.41 11.56 -9.95
CA LEU A 802 -14.87 10.49 -9.10
C LEU A 802 -14.30 11.01 -7.79
N LEU A 803 -13.55 12.11 -7.86
CA LEU A 803 -12.73 12.60 -6.75
C LEU A 803 -13.39 13.74 -5.97
N ILE A 804 -14.36 14.45 -6.55
CA ILE A 804 -15.11 15.49 -5.85
C ILE A 804 -16.43 14.91 -5.32
N PRO A 805 -16.66 14.93 -4.00
CA PRO A 805 -17.90 14.43 -3.42
C PRO A 805 -19.10 15.24 -3.92
N SER A 806 -20.07 14.58 -4.54
CA SER A 806 -21.36 15.18 -4.90
C SER A 806 -22.35 15.03 -3.74
N ASP A 807 -23.12 16.09 -3.43
CA ASP A 807 -24.18 16.08 -2.43
C ASP A 807 -25.38 15.19 -2.80
N GLN A 808 -25.46 14.73 -4.05
CA GLN A 808 -26.56 13.88 -4.50
C GLN A 808 -26.32 12.43 -4.05
N HIS A 809 -27.02 12.03 -2.98
CA HIS A 809 -27.28 10.64 -2.61
C HIS A 809 -28.12 9.91 -3.68
N LYS A 810 -27.64 9.83 -4.93
CA LYS A 810 -28.24 8.95 -5.93
C LYS A 810 -27.82 7.52 -5.59
N ARG A 811 -28.71 6.79 -4.91
CA ARG A 811 -28.68 5.32 -4.86
C ARG A 811 -28.64 4.82 -6.31
N LYS A 812 -27.45 4.46 -6.80
CA LYS A 812 -27.28 3.87 -8.13
C LYS A 812 -27.92 2.49 -8.11
N GLY A 813 -29.07 2.34 -8.77
CA GLY A 813 -29.71 1.04 -9.00
C GLY A 813 -28.86 0.15 -9.91
N PHE A 814 -29.19 -1.14 -9.97
CA PHE A 814 -28.47 -2.16 -10.76
C PHE A 814 -28.20 -1.76 -12.23
N ARG A 815 -29.07 -0.96 -12.86
CA ARG A 815 -28.89 -0.47 -14.24
C ARG A 815 -27.73 0.55 -14.40
N ALA A 816 -27.41 1.32 -13.36
CA ALA A 816 -26.31 2.30 -13.40
C ALA A 816 -24.93 1.65 -13.25
N ALA A 817 -24.84 0.41 -12.74
CA ALA A 817 -23.61 -0.38 -12.71
C ALA A 817 -23.18 -0.86 -14.11
N PHE A 818 -24.13 -0.98 -15.04
CA PHE A 818 -23.88 -1.39 -16.42
C PHE A 818 -23.80 -0.22 -17.42
N SER A 819 -24.15 1.02 -17.02
CA SER A 819 -23.99 2.21 -17.84
C SER A 819 -22.76 3.03 -17.43
N THR A 820 -21.57 2.59 -17.83
CA THR A 820 -20.30 3.34 -17.70
C THR A 820 -20.05 4.27 -18.89
N LYS A 821 -21.09 4.67 -19.64
CA LYS A 821 -20.93 5.80 -20.56
C LYS A 821 -20.83 7.05 -19.72
N LEU A 822 -19.62 7.58 -19.74
CA LEU A 822 -19.26 8.87 -19.18
C LEU A 822 -20.00 9.91 -20.08
N ALA A 823 -21.30 10.15 -19.82
CA ALA A 823 -22.11 11.13 -20.56
C ALA A 823 -21.64 12.57 -20.26
N LYS A 824 -21.23 13.31 -21.30
CA LYS A 824 -20.89 14.74 -21.21
C LYS A 824 -22.09 15.50 -20.61
N PRO A 825 -21.92 16.31 -19.56
CA PRO A 825 -23.02 17.11 -19.02
C PRO A 825 -23.41 18.21 -20.00
N SER A 826 -24.71 18.38 -20.22
CA SER A 826 -25.35 19.53 -20.86
C SER A 826 -25.44 20.70 -19.87
N GLY A 827 -24.31 21.09 -19.27
CA GLY A 827 -24.23 22.15 -18.26
C GLY A 827 -23.90 23.52 -18.85
N ASN A 828 -24.36 24.58 -18.16
CA ASN A 828 -24.06 25.98 -18.45
C ASN A 828 -22.54 26.22 -18.50
N GLU A 829 -22.10 27.21 -19.28
CA GLU A 829 -20.67 27.54 -19.47
C GLU A 829 -19.92 27.78 -18.14
N GLN A 830 -20.58 28.46 -17.21
CA GLN A 830 -20.07 28.73 -15.86
C GLN A 830 -19.81 27.45 -15.02
N GLU A 831 -20.55 26.36 -15.27
CA GLU A 831 -20.32 25.08 -14.59
C GLU A 831 -19.08 24.38 -15.15
N ARG A 832 -18.85 24.49 -16.46
CA ARG A 832 -17.64 23.95 -17.12
C ARG A 832 -16.38 24.64 -16.64
N GLU A 833 -16.42 25.96 -16.47
CA GLU A 833 -15.30 26.74 -15.92
C GLU A 833 -14.96 26.31 -14.49
N LYS A 834 -15.98 26.16 -13.62
CA LYS A 834 -15.77 25.68 -12.24
C LYS A 834 -15.16 24.28 -12.20
N ILE A 835 -15.60 23.37 -13.08
CA ILE A 835 -15.06 22.01 -13.21
C ILE A 835 -13.59 22.07 -13.63
N ALA A 836 -13.27 22.89 -14.62
CA ALA A 836 -11.92 23.03 -15.14
C ALA A 836 -10.96 23.68 -14.14
N ALA A 837 -11.38 24.74 -13.45
CA ALA A 837 -10.57 25.42 -12.43
C ALA A 837 -10.16 24.47 -11.28
N ARG A 838 -11.11 23.66 -10.80
CA ARG A 838 -10.83 22.63 -9.77
C ARG A 838 -9.85 21.57 -10.25
N PHE A 839 -9.95 21.17 -11.51
CA PHE A 839 -9.00 20.25 -12.11
C PHE A 839 -7.61 20.88 -12.26
N ALA A 840 -7.53 22.12 -12.76
CA ALA A 840 -6.28 22.86 -12.92
C ALA A 840 -5.54 23.02 -11.59
N GLN A 841 -6.25 23.31 -10.49
CA GLN A 841 -5.67 23.36 -9.15
C GLN A 841 -4.92 22.08 -8.78
N MET A 842 -5.55 20.94 -9.02
CA MET A 842 -4.95 19.66 -8.69
C MET A 842 -3.85 19.26 -9.68
N TRP A 843 -4.11 19.46 -10.97
CA TRP A 843 -3.17 19.13 -12.03
C TRP A 843 -1.86 19.90 -11.84
N ASN A 844 -1.94 21.22 -11.62
CA ASN A 844 -0.75 22.04 -11.41
C ASN A 844 0.01 21.61 -10.15
N LEU A 845 -0.67 21.23 -9.07
CA LEU A 845 -0.01 20.71 -7.88
C LEU A 845 0.76 19.40 -8.16
N ILE A 846 0.21 18.51 -9.00
CA ILE A 846 0.90 17.29 -9.44
C ILE A 846 2.15 17.65 -10.26
N ILE A 847 2.04 18.60 -11.19
CA ILE A 847 3.17 19.04 -12.01
C ILE A 847 4.25 19.72 -11.16
N THR A 848 3.88 20.61 -10.24
CA THR A 848 4.81 21.23 -9.29
C THR A 848 5.51 20.19 -8.42
N SER A 849 4.79 19.16 -7.96
CA SER A 849 5.40 18.05 -7.21
C SER A 849 6.42 17.27 -8.05
N PHE A 850 6.21 17.08 -9.35
CA PHE A 850 7.23 16.47 -10.22
C PHE A 850 8.45 17.37 -10.41
N ARG A 851 8.26 18.69 -10.39
CA ARG A 851 9.37 19.63 -10.43
C ARG A 851 10.17 19.62 -9.13
N GLU A 852 9.50 19.55 -7.97
CA GLU A 852 10.12 19.43 -6.65
C GLU A 852 10.89 18.10 -6.48
N GLU A 853 10.39 17.01 -7.08
CA GLU A 853 11.09 15.72 -7.13
C GLU A 853 12.20 15.65 -8.21
N ASP A 854 12.40 16.72 -8.98
CA ASP A 854 13.35 16.82 -10.10
C ASP A 854 13.10 15.82 -11.25
N LEU A 855 11.86 15.37 -11.42
CA LEU A 855 11.45 14.49 -12.53
C LEU A 855 11.25 15.24 -13.85
N ILE A 856 11.03 16.55 -13.80
CA ILE A 856 10.81 17.43 -14.97
C ILE A 856 11.66 18.70 -14.82
N ASP A 857 12.04 19.31 -15.95
CA ASP A 857 12.73 20.62 -15.98
C ASP A 857 11.74 21.80 -15.90
N ASN A 858 12.24 23.05 -15.80
CA ASN A 858 11.36 24.22 -15.72
C ASN A 858 10.55 24.42 -17.03
N ARG A 859 11.14 24.06 -18.16
CA ARG A 859 10.48 24.19 -19.47
C ARG A 859 9.31 23.21 -19.62
N GLU A 860 9.48 21.96 -19.21
CA GLU A 860 8.47 20.91 -19.21
C GLU A 860 7.35 21.25 -18.22
N MET A 861 7.69 21.83 -17.06
CA MET A 861 6.71 22.38 -16.13
C MET A 861 5.81 23.41 -16.83
N ASP A 862 6.41 24.44 -17.46
CA ASP A 862 5.67 25.51 -18.15
C ASP A 862 4.78 24.95 -19.30
N LEU A 863 5.23 23.89 -19.98
CA LEU A 863 4.45 23.21 -21.02
C LEU A 863 3.25 22.43 -20.46
N LEU A 864 3.33 21.92 -19.24
CA LEU A 864 2.32 21.05 -18.62
C LEU A 864 1.30 21.84 -17.77
N LEU A 865 1.63 23.04 -17.29
CA LEU A 865 0.75 23.85 -16.44
C LEU A 865 -0.53 24.28 -17.17
N VAL A 866 -1.64 24.23 -16.44
CA VAL A 866 -2.98 24.61 -16.91
C VAL A 866 -3.41 25.91 -16.22
N PRO A 867 -3.75 26.98 -16.96
CA PRO A 867 -4.26 28.21 -16.35
C PRO A 867 -5.52 27.96 -15.52
N TYR A 868 -5.59 28.56 -14.32
CA TYR A 868 -6.66 28.33 -13.34
C TYR A 868 -8.03 28.86 -13.79
N CYS A 869 -8.05 29.92 -14.60
CA CYS A 869 -9.24 30.60 -15.08
C CYS A 869 -9.04 31.01 -16.54
N LYS A 870 -10.13 31.29 -17.26
CA LYS A 870 -10.06 32.10 -18.49
C LYS A 870 -9.37 33.42 -18.15
N ASP A 871 -8.42 33.85 -18.98
CA ASP A 871 -7.93 35.22 -18.91
C ASP A 871 -9.13 36.14 -19.17
N ARG A 872 -9.49 36.98 -18.19
CA ARG A 872 -10.64 37.89 -18.27
C ARG A 872 -10.51 38.86 -19.45
N GLU A 873 -9.28 39.09 -19.91
CA GLU A 873 -8.98 39.97 -21.03
C GLU A 873 -9.09 39.27 -22.40
N LEU A 874 -9.08 37.93 -22.44
CA LEU A 874 -9.10 37.15 -23.68
C LEU A 874 -10.43 36.41 -23.91
N ASP A 875 -11.23 36.18 -22.87
CA ASP A 875 -12.49 35.40 -22.87
C ASP A 875 -12.36 33.98 -23.50
N ILE A 876 -11.14 33.43 -23.51
CA ILE A 876 -10.82 32.12 -24.10
C ILE A 876 -10.35 31.16 -23.01
N PHE A 877 -10.81 29.91 -23.08
CA PHE A 877 -10.29 28.84 -22.25
C PHE A 877 -8.94 28.36 -22.79
N GLN A 878 -7.89 28.55 -21.99
CA GLN A 878 -6.51 28.23 -22.36
C GLN A 878 -6.17 26.78 -22.01
N TRP A 879 -5.71 26.02 -23.00
CA TRP A 879 -5.22 24.64 -22.81
C TRP A 879 -3.70 24.63 -22.61
N PRO A 880 -3.15 23.65 -21.87
CA PRO A 880 -1.72 23.62 -21.60
C PRO A 880 -0.89 23.49 -22.90
N PRO A 881 0.27 24.17 -23.03
CA PRO A 881 0.99 24.27 -24.30
C PRO A 881 1.41 22.92 -24.89
N PHE A 882 1.65 21.88 -24.09
CA PHE A 882 1.99 20.55 -24.59
C PHE A 882 0.88 19.88 -25.43
N LEU A 883 -0.37 20.36 -25.35
CA LEU A 883 -1.48 19.95 -26.22
C LEU A 883 -1.56 20.76 -27.52
N LEU A 884 -0.98 21.96 -27.52
CA LEU A 884 -1.02 22.95 -28.60
C LEU A 884 0.28 22.97 -29.42
N ALA A 885 1.32 22.27 -28.95
CA ALA A 885 2.62 22.11 -29.60
C ALA A 885 2.51 21.81 -31.10
N SER A 886 3.38 22.42 -31.91
CA SER A 886 3.46 22.34 -33.38
C SER A 886 2.25 22.87 -34.17
N LYS A 887 1.12 23.21 -33.54
CA LYS A 887 -0.10 23.59 -34.28
C LYS A 887 -0.01 24.96 -34.94
N ILE A 888 0.62 25.93 -34.29
CA ILE A 888 0.81 27.27 -34.86
C ILE A 888 1.80 27.26 -36.03
N PRO A 889 3.03 26.68 -35.91
CA PRO A 889 3.92 26.55 -37.07
C PRO A 889 3.27 25.84 -38.25
N ILE A 890 2.57 24.72 -38.01
CA ILE A 890 1.84 23.99 -39.06
C ILE A 890 0.74 24.86 -39.68
N ALA A 891 0.01 25.65 -38.87
CA ALA A 891 -1.01 26.56 -39.39
C ALA A 891 -0.42 27.68 -40.25
N LEU A 892 0.75 28.22 -39.87
CA LEU A 892 1.47 29.24 -40.61
C LEU A 892 1.96 28.70 -41.97
N ASP A 893 2.58 27.52 -41.98
CA ASP A 893 3.05 26.88 -43.22
C ASP A 893 1.86 26.56 -44.15
N MET A 894 0.77 26.00 -43.61
CA MET A 894 -0.44 25.72 -44.38
C MET A 894 -1.10 27.00 -44.92
N ALA A 895 -1.08 28.09 -44.16
CA ALA A 895 -1.61 29.37 -44.63
C ALA A 895 -0.77 29.93 -45.78
N ALA A 896 0.56 29.89 -45.67
CA ALA A 896 1.48 30.36 -46.71
C ALA A 896 1.36 29.54 -48.01
N ASP A 897 1.22 28.21 -47.89
CA ASP A 897 1.14 27.29 -49.03
C ASP A 897 -0.28 27.17 -49.63
N SER A 898 -1.31 27.72 -48.97
CA SER A 898 -2.71 27.51 -49.36
C SER A 898 -3.11 28.10 -50.71
N GLY A 899 -2.38 29.10 -51.22
CA GLY A 899 -2.68 29.77 -52.49
C GLY A 899 -4.13 30.31 -52.58
N GLY A 900 -4.74 30.66 -51.44
CA GLY A 900 -6.14 31.10 -51.34
C GLY A 900 -7.17 29.98 -51.13
N ASN A 901 -6.75 28.70 -51.08
CA ASN A 901 -7.65 27.56 -50.92
C ASN A 901 -7.83 27.17 -49.43
N TYR A 902 -8.92 27.64 -48.83
CA TYR A 902 -9.26 27.44 -47.41
C TYR A 902 -9.64 25.99 -47.01
N ARG A 903 -9.81 25.08 -47.98
CA ARG A 903 -10.44 23.76 -47.74
C ARG A 903 -9.64 22.87 -46.79
N ASP A 904 -8.32 22.80 -46.93
CA ASP A 904 -7.48 21.88 -46.16
C ASP A 904 -7.23 22.36 -44.72
N LEU A 905 -7.04 23.67 -44.53
CA LEU A 905 -6.93 24.26 -43.20
C LEU A 905 -8.25 24.14 -42.42
N ASN A 906 -9.39 24.45 -43.06
CA ASN A 906 -10.71 24.33 -42.42
C ASN A 906 -11.02 22.86 -42.07
N LYS A 907 -10.66 21.92 -42.94
CA LYS A 907 -10.79 20.48 -42.63
C LYS A 907 -9.97 20.10 -41.39
N ARG A 908 -8.75 20.62 -41.26
CA ARG A 908 -7.88 20.35 -40.11
C ARG A 908 -8.39 21.01 -38.82
N MET A 909 -8.85 22.26 -38.90
CA MET A 909 -9.52 23.00 -37.80
C MET A 909 -10.78 22.28 -37.31
N LYS A 910 -11.59 21.70 -38.21
CA LYS A 910 -12.78 20.91 -37.84
C LYS A 910 -12.44 19.54 -37.24
N SER A 911 -11.31 18.95 -37.64
CA SER A 911 -10.89 17.63 -37.16
C SER A 911 -10.24 17.64 -35.78
N ASP A 912 -9.51 18.71 -35.41
CA ASP A 912 -8.80 18.84 -34.15
C ASP A 912 -9.20 20.14 -33.42
N PRO A 913 -10.04 20.05 -32.36
CA PRO A 913 -10.48 21.21 -31.59
C PRO A 913 -9.32 22.06 -31.06
N TYR A 914 -8.24 21.42 -30.62
CA TYR A 914 -7.06 22.10 -30.07
C TYR A 914 -6.31 22.93 -31.12
N PHE A 915 -6.43 22.59 -32.41
CA PHE A 915 -5.87 23.40 -33.49
C PHE A 915 -6.58 24.75 -33.58
N SER A 916 -7.91 24.75 -33.47
CA SER A 916 -8.70 25.99 -33.41
C SER A 916 -8.42 26.81 -32.14
N TYR A 917 -8.25 26.14 -30.98
CA TYR A 917 -7.95 26.81 -29.73
C TYR A 917 -6.58 27.50 -29.76
N ALA A 918 -5.55 26.83 -30.31
CA ALA A 918 -4.22 27.41 -30.45
C ALA A 918 -4.25 28.72 -31.26
N ILE A 919 -4.89 28.71 -32.44
CA ILE A 919 -4.92 29.88 -33.34
C ILE A 919 -5.65 31.05 -32.68
N ARG A 920 -6.84 30.79 -32.10
CA ARG A 920 -7.63 31.83 -31.40
C ARG A 920 -6.87 32.42 -30.22
N GLU A 921 -6.19 31.58 -29.44
CA GLU A 921 -5.39 32.01 -28.30
C GLU A 921 -4.18 32.84 -28.74
N CYS A 922 -3.46 32.40 -29.77
CA CYS A 922 -2.28 33.09 -30.30
C CYS A 922 -2.64 34.51 -30.77
N TYR A 923 -3.70 34.64 -31.57
CA TYR A 923 -4.17 35.93 -32.08
C TYR A 923 -4.64 36.87 -30.95
N ALA A 924 -5.46 36.36 -30.03
CA ALA A 924 -5.95 37.17 -28.91
C ALA A 924 -4.81 37.62 -27.98
N SER A 925 -3.84 36.74 -27.71
CA SER A 925 -2.66 37.07 -26.89
C SER A 925 -1.77 38.11 -27.57
N PHE A 926 -1.56 37.98 -28.88
CA PHE A 926 -0.83 38.98 -29.68
C PHE A 926 -1.52 40.35 -29.63
N LYS A 927 -2.83 40.40 -29.92
CA LYS A 927 -3.63 41.64 -29.86
C LYS A 927 -3.53 42.32 -28.48
N ASN A 928 -3.59 41.53 -27.41
CA ASN A 928 -3.50 42.05 -26.05
C ASN A 928 -2.11 42.61 -25.70
N ILE A 929 -1.02 41.90 -26.04
CA ILE A 929 0.34 42.35 -25.78
C ILE A 929 0.63 43.66 -26.52
N ILE A 930 0.24 43.76 -27.79
CA ILE A 930 0.43 44.95 -28.61
C ILE A 930 -0.35 46.15 -28.04
N ASN A 931 -1.63 45.97 -27.67
CA ASN A 931 -2.44 47.02 -27.06
C ASN A 931 -1.91 47.49 -25.70
N THR A 932 -1.14 46.66 -25.01
CA THR A 932 -0.52 47.01 -23.72
C THR A 932 0.80 47.76 -23.90
N LEU A 933 1.56 47.46 -24.96
CA LEU A 933 2.86 48.07 -25.24
C LEU A 933 2.75 49.45 -25.89
N VAL A 934 1.74 49.67 -26.74
CA VAL A 934 1.55 50.93 -27.47
C VAL A 934 0.69 51.89 -26.63
N PHE A 935 1.27 53.03 -26.23
CA PHE A 935 0.56 54.07 -25.47
C PHE A 935 0.29 55.35 -26.27
N GLY A 936 0.98 55.58 -27.38
CA GLY A 936 0.74 56.74 -28.24
C GLY A 936 -0.68 56.73 -28.82
N GLN A 937 -1.39 57.85 -28.70
CA GLN A 937 -2.80 57.93 -29.13
C GLN A 937 -2.95 57.74 -30.65
N ARG A 938 -1.99 58.23 -31.43
CA ARG A 938 -1.98 58.11 -32.90
C ARG A 938 -1.72 56.67 -33.32
N GLU A 939 -0.70 56.05 -32.75
CA GLU A 939 -0.31 54.66 -32.98
C GLU A 939 -1.41 53.68 -32.55
N LYS A 940 -2.10 53.96 -31.44
CA LYS A 940 -3.19 53.13 -30.94
C LYS A 940 -4.38 53.08 -31.89
N VAL A 941 -4.75 54.21 -32.52
CA VAL A 941 -5.82 54.27 -33.53
C VAL A 941 -5.43 53.44 -34.76
N VAL A 942 -4.20 53.59 -35.25
CA VAL A 942 -3.68 52.81 -36.39
C VAL A 942 -3.74 51.30 -36.11
N MET A 943 -3.28 50.87 -34.93
CA MET A 943 -3.33 49.44 -34.56
C MET A 943 -4.76 48.93 -34.38
N GLN A 944 -5.68 49.75 -33.85
CA GLN A 944 -7.09 49.39 -33.71
C GLN A 944 -7.76 49.20 -35.08
N GLU A 945 -7.55 50.11 -36.03
CA GLU A 945 -8.07 49.98 -37.40
C GLU A 945 -7.57 48.70 -38.08
N ILE A 946 -6.28 48.37 -37.95
CA ILE A 946 -5.71 47.12 -38.48
C ILE A 946 -6.39 45.90 -37.86
N PHE A 947 -6.54 45.86 -36.53
CA PHE A 947 -7.22 44.74 -35.87
C PHE A 947 -8.70 44.64 -36.23
N GLU A 948 -9.40 45.75 -36.46
CA GLU A 948 -10.81 45.76 -36.88
C GLU A 948 -10.98 45.18 -38.29
N VAL A 949 -10.09 45.52 -39.22
CA VAL A 949 -10.10 44.93 -40.57
C VAL A 949 -9.88 43.42 -40.47
N VAL A 950 -8.87 42.97 -39.73
CA VAL A 950 -8.61 41.53 -39.54
C VAL A 950 -9.78 40.83 -38.86
N ASP A 951 -10.38 41.42 -37.82
CA ASP A 951 -11.53 40.84 -37.11
C ASP A 951 -12.77 40.72 -38.04
N LYS A 952 -12.97 41.67 -38.95
CA LYS A 952 -14.04 41.60 -39.98
C LYS A 952 -13.83 40.41 -40.92
N HIS A 953 -12.62 40.21 -41.45
CA HIS A 953 -12.30 39.06 -42.31
C HIS A 953 -12.37 37.72 -41.56
N ILE A 954 -12.08 37.68 -40.26
CA ILE A 954 -12.29 36.51 -39.41
C ILE A 954 -13.79 36.20 -39.29
N ALA A 955 -14.64 37.21 -39.05
CA ALA A 955 -16.08 37.03 -38.89
C ALA A 955 -16.78 36.60 -40.18
N GLU A 956 -16.31 37.08 -41.33
CA GLU A 956 -16.84 36.74 -42.66
C GLU A 956 -16.24 35.43 -43.24
N GLU A 957 -15.30 34.80 -42.53
CA GLU A 957 -14.51 33.62 -42.98
C GLU A 957 -13.75 33.84 -44.31
N THR A 958 -13.37 35.08 -44.62
CA THR A 958 -12.73 35.46 -45.90
C THR A 958 -11.21 35.67 -45.81
N LEU A 959 -10.64 35.59 -44.61
CA LEU A 959 -9.23 35.91 -44.30
C LEU A 959 -8.20 35.31 -45.27
N ILE A 960 -8.30 34.02 -45.63
CA ILE A 960 -7.30 33.35 -46.49
C ILE A 960 -7.50 33.66 -47.99
N ARG A 961 -8.71 34.10 -48.35
CA ARG A 961 -9.05 34.42 -49.75
C ARG A 961 -8.64 35.84 -50.10
N ASP A 962 -8.85 36.77 -49.17
CA ASP A 962 -8.78 38.22 -49.44
C ASP A 962 -7.46 38.85 -48.94
N LEU A 963 -6.71 38.21 -48.02
CA LEU A 963 -5.40 38.70 -47.54
C LEU A 963 -4.23 37.81 -48.02
N ASN A 964 -3.07 38.40 -48.27
CA ASN A 964 -1.87 37.68 -48.71
C ASN A 964 -1.15 36.96 -47.54
N MET A 965 -1.47 35.68 -47.35
CA MET A 965 -0.93 34.86 -46.26
C MET A 965 0.55 34.42 -46.44
N ARG A 966 1.19 34.70 -47.58
CA ARG A 966 2.58 34.27 -47.85
C ARG A 966 3.61 34.92 -46.91
N SER A 967 3.32 36.14 -46.46
CA SER A 967 4.23 36.93 -45.59
C SER A 967 3.96 36.71 -44.09
N LEU A 968 2.96 35.91 -43.73
CA LEU A 968 2.59 35.62 -42.34
C LEU A 968 3.71 34.91 -41.53
N PRO A 969 4.50 33.96 -42.11
CA PRO A 969 5.66 33.40 -41.41
C PRO A 969 6.75 34.44 -41.10
N ALA A 970 6.94 35.44 -41.96
CA ALA A 970 7.90 36.52 -41.72
C ALA A 970 7.45 37.40 -40.53
N LEU A 971 6.17 37.73 -40.45
CA LEU A 971 5.58 38.43 -39.30
C LEU A 971 5.73 37.63 -38.00
N SER A 972 5.47 36.32 -38.04
CA SER A 972 5.65 35.43 -36.88
C SER A 972 7.10 35.41 -36.37
N LYS A 973 8.08 35.41 -37.27
CA LYS A 973 9.51 35.47 -36.90
C LYS A 973 9.85 36.77 -36.18
N LYS A 974 9.38 37.91 -36.68
CA LYS A 974 9.57 39.23 -36.05
C LYS A 974 8.87 39.32 -34.68
N LEU A 975 7.71 38.68 -34.53
CA LEU A 975 7.03 38.57 -33.24
C LEU A 975 7.83 37.74 -32.22
N ILE A 976 8.47 36.64 -32.64
CA ILE A 976 9.33 35.84 -31.75
C ILE A 976 10.52 36.69 -31.27
N GLU A 977 11.18 37.42 -32.16
CA GLU A 977 12.28 38.34 -31.82
C GLU A 977 11.82 39.40 -30.80
N LEU A 978 10.62 39.96 -30.97
CA LEU A 978 10.03 40.89 -30.00
C LEU A 978 9.80 40.23 -28.63
N LEU A 979 9.26 39.01 -28.59
CA LEU A 979 8.99 38.30 -27.34
C LEU A 979 10.29 37.97 -26.57
N GLU A 980 11.38 37.65 -27.25
CA GLU A 980 12.70 37.43 -26.62
C GLU A 980 13.23 38.70 -25.95
N LEU A 981 13.07 39.86 -26.58
CA LEU A 981 13.44 41.16 -25.99
C LEU A 981 12.54 41.52 -24.80
N LEU A 982 11.24 41.25 -24.89
CA LEU A 982 10.29 41.46 -23.80
C LEU A 982 10.56 40.54 -22.58
N GLN A 983 11.12 39.34 -22.78
CA GLN A 983 11.54 38.46 -21.68
C GLN A 983 12.79 38.98 -20.97
N LYS A 984 13.75 39.57 -21.69
CA LYS A 984 14.96 40.18 -21.10
C LYS A 984 14.65 41.50 -20.40
N ASN A 985 13.69 42.28 -20.94
CA ASN A 985 13.16 43.53 -20.40
C ASN A 985 14.26 44.54 -19.97
N LYS A 986 15.35 44.64 -20.74
CA LYS A 986 16.46 45.56 -20.48
C LYS A 986 16.22 46.91 -21.17
N VAL A 987 16.48 48.02 -20.49
CA VAL A 987 16.28 49.39 -21.02
C VAL A 987 17.05 49.63 -22.33
N GLU A 988 18.22 49.01 -22.46
CA GLU A 988 19.12 49.11 -23.63
C GLU A 988 18.47 48.63 -24.94
N ASP A 989 17.47 47.74 -24.85
CA ASP A 989 16.85 47.11 -26.01
C ASP A 989 15.72 47.97 -26.64
N LEU A 990 15.40 49.15 -26.08
CA LEU A 990 14.28 50.00 -26.52
C LEU A 990 14.34 50.35 -28.01
N GLY A 991 15.52 50.73 -28.52
CA GLY A 991 15.69 51.08 -29.93
C GLY A 991 15.43 49.89 -30.86
N GLN A 992 15.81 48.69 -30.43
CA GLN A 992 15.60 47.46 -31.18
C GLN A 992 14.13 47.04 -31.20
N VAL A 993 13.41 47.27 -30.09
CA VAL A 993 11.96 47.08 -30.01
C VAL A 993 11.22 48.03 -30.96
N VAL A 994 11.57 49.32 -30.99
CA VAL A 994 10.96 50.30 -31.91
C VAL A 994 11.13 49.89 -33.38
N ILE A 995 12.33 49.46 -33.77
CA ILE A 995 12.61 48.97 -35.14
C ILE A 995 11.75 47.75 -35.46
N LEU A 996 11.63 46.78 -34.54
CA LEU A 996 10.79 45.60 -34.76
C LEU A 996 9.31 45.95 -34.94
N PHE A 997 8.79 46.95 -34.22
CA PHE A 997 7.42 47.43 -34.42
C PHE A 997 7.21 48.06 -35.79
N GLN A 998 8.18 48.87 -36.26
CA GLN A 998 8.15 49.45 -37.60
C GLN A 998 8.22 48.37 -38.69
N ASP A 999 9.13 47.41 -38.55
CA ASP A 999 9.26 46.26 -39.45
C ASP A 999 7.96 45.44 -39.53
N MET A 1000 7.34 45.15 -38.38
CA MET A 1000 6.08 44.41 -38.33
C MET A 1000 4.94 45.19 -38.99
N LEU A 1001 4.86 46.51 -38.77
CA LEU A 1001 3.85 47.35 -39.41
C LEU A 1001 4.05 47.40 -40.93
N GLU A 1002 5.30 47.48 -41.40
CA GLU A 1002 5.63 47.46 -42.83
C GLU A 1002 5.19 46.14 -43.49
N VAL A 1003 5.50 44.99 -42.87
CA VAL A 1003 5.09 43.67 -43.37
C VAL A 1003 3.56 43.56 -43.45
N VAL A 1004 2.83 44.06 -42.44
CA VAL A 1004 1.36 43.99 -42.44
C VAL A 1004 0.75 44.88 -43.53
N THR A 1005 1.24 46.11 -43.65
CA THR A 1005 0.64 47.12 -44.54
C THR A 1005 1.04 46.99 -46.00
N LYS A 1006 2.26 46.53 -46.31
CA LYS A 1006 2.76 46.38 -47.69
C LYS A 1006 2.65 44.96 -48.23
N ASP A 1007 2.87 43.95 -47.38
CA ASP A 1007 3.00 42.57 -47.85
C ASP A 1007 1.75 41.70 -47.61
N ILE A 1008 0.92 42.03 -46.61
CA ILE A 1008 -0.27 41.24 -46.23
C ILE A 1008 -1.58 41.88 -46.70
N MET A 1009 -1.74 43.20 -46.55
CA MET A 1009 -2.96 43.95 -46.90
C MET A 1009 -2.84 44.64 -48.27
N GLU A 1010 -3.93 44.68 -49.05
CA GLU A 1010 -3.96 45.40 -50.35
C GLU A 1010 -4.26 46.91 -50.15
N GLU A 1011 -3.72 47.77 -51.02
CA GLU A 1011 -3.83 49.25 -50.91
C GLU A 1011 -5.28 49.77 -50.82
N GLN A 1012 -6.27 49.04 -51.36
CA GLN A 1012 -7.69 49.43 -51.36
C GLN A 1012 -8.36 49.33 -49.98
N GLU A 1013 -7.91 48.41 -49.11
CA GLU A 1013 -8.48 48.24 -47.77
C GLU A 1013 -7.87 49.20 -46.74
N LEU A 1014 -6.78 49.89 -47.12
CA LEU A 1014 -5.93 50.66 -46.21
C LEU A 1014 -6.05 52.19 -46.37
N SER A 1015 -6.99 52.67 -47.20
CA SER A 1015 -7.12 54.10 -47.54
C SER A 1015 -7.29 55.02 -46.33
N SER A 1016 -8.00 54.59 -45.27
CA SER A 1016 -8.14 55.34 -44.01
C SER A 1016 -6.85 55.35 -43.16
N VAL A 1017 -6.11 54.25 -43.16
CA VAL A 1017 -4.89 54.07 -42.34
C VAL A 1017 -3.74 54.88 -42.96
N LEU A 1018 -3.63 54.90 -44.28
CA LEU A 1018 -2.64 55.69 -45.03
C LEU A 1018 -2.81 57.20 -44.79
N ASP A 1019 -4.05 57.68 -44.70
CA ASP A 1019 -4.37 59.07 -44.32
C ASP A 1019 -4.00 59.40 -42.86
N SER A 1020 -4.11 58.42 -41.95
CA SER A 1020 -3.72 58.54 -40.55
C SER A 1020 -2.19 58.52 -40.34
N ILE A 1021 -1.48 57.70 -41.12
CA ILE A 1021 0.00 57.59 -41.13
C ILE A 1021 0.66 58.87 -41.68
N HIS A 1022 0.07 59.51 -42.69
CA HIS A 1022 0.62 60.74 -43.29
C HIS A 1022 0.26 62.04 -42.54
N GLY A 1023 -0.57 61.96 -41.50
CA GLY A 1023 -0.97 63.12 -40.71
C GLY A 1023 -2.03 63.91 -41.46
N GLY A 1024 -3.28 63.77 -41.02
CA GLY A 1024 -4.40 64.53 -41.56
C GLY A 1024 -4.16 66.03 -41.43
N ASN A 1025 -3.66 66.65 -42.50
CA ASN A 1025 -3.86 68.05 -42.87
C ASN A 1025 -3.43 68.31 -44.32
N ALA A 1026 -3.94 67.51 -45.26
CA ALA A 1026 -3.95 67.90 -46.67
C ALA A 1026 -5.08 68.92 -46.93
N LYS A 1027 -4.99 70.11 -46.32
CA LYS A 1027 -5.68 71.36 -46.71
C LYS A 1027 -5.32 72.51 -45.74
N LYS A 1028 -4.09 73.04 -45.84
CA LYS A 1028 -3.78 74.49 -45.91
C LYS A 1028 -2.29 74.77 -45.65
N HIS A 1029 -1.74 75.61 -46.53
CA HIS A 1029 -0.47 76.34 -46.50
C HIS A 1029 0.83 75.58 -46.75
N GLU A 1030 1.37 75.84 -47.95
CA GLU A 1030 2.79 75.85 -48.26
C GLU A 1030 3.56 76.64 -47.20
N GLY A 1031 4.44 75.95 -46.50
CA GLY A 1031 5.40 76.51 -45.56
C GLY A 1031 6.37 75.41 -45.17
N MET A 1032 7.60 75.47 -45.70
CA MET A 1032 8.69 74.52 -45.48
C MET A 1032 8.92 74.35 -43.97
N THR A 1033 8.49 73.21 -43.41
CA THR A 1033 8.96 72.74 -42.09
C THR A 1033 10.21 71.87 -42.32
N PRO A 1034 11.25 71.97 -41.48
CA PRO A 1034 12.48 71.19 -41.66
C PRO A 1034 12.20 69.69 -41.56
N LEU A 1035 12.86 68.88 -42.40
CA LEU A 1035 12.74 67.40 -42.42
C LEU A 1035 13.08 66.73 -41.08
N ASP A 1036 13.72 67.45 -40.15
CA ASP A 1036 14.19 66.95 -38.84
C ASP A 1036 13.10 66.84 -37.75
N GLN A 1037 11.82 67.13 -38.06
CA GLN A 1037 10.70 67.10 -37.09
C GLN A 1037 9.53 66.16 -37.43
N GLN A 1038 9.66 65.25 -38.42
CA GLN A 1038 8.74 64.11 -38.51
C GLN A 1038 9.18 63.04 -37.50
N ASP A 1039 8.64 63.10 -36.28
CA ASP A 1039 8.78 62.01 -35.30
C ASP A 1039 8.30 60.70 -35.96
N GLN A 1040 9.23 59.77 -36.22
CA GLN A 1040 8.91 58.45 -36.78
C GLN A 1040 7.94 57.71 -35.84
N LEU A 1041 6.95 57.02 -36.40
CA LEU A 1041 5.97 56.20 -35.67
C LEU A 1041 6.69 55.28 -34.67
N PHE A 1042 6.13 55.14 -33.46
CA PHE A 1042 6.62 54.32 -32.35
C PHE A 1042 7.86 54.83 -31.57
N THR A 1043 8.58 55.85 -32.04
CA THR A 1043 9.81 56.34 -31.39
C THR A 1043 9.60 56.86 -29.96
N LYS A 1044 8.42 57.44 -29.68
CA LYS A 1044 8.02 57.93 -28.34
C LYS A 1044 6.70 57.32 -27.85
N ALA A 1045 6.25 56.22 -28.44
CA ALA A 1045 4.90 55.67 -28.22
C ALA A 1045 4.87 54.24 -27.67
N ILE A 1046 6.03 53.64 -27.38
CA ILE A 1046 6.17 52.31 -26.78
C ILE A 1046 6.52 52.43 -25.31
N LYS A 1047 5.76 51.74 -24.45
CA LYS A 1047 6.05 51.60 -23.03
C LYS A 1047 7.04 50.46 -22.82
N PHE A 1048 8.33 50.78 -22.70
CA PHE A 1048 9.39 49.80 -22.43
C PHE A 1048 10.53 50.42 -21.59
N PRO A 1049 11.02 49.76 -20.52
CA PRO A 1049 10.61 48.45 -20.02
C PRO A 1049 9.20 48.46 -19.40
N VAL A 1050 8.50 47.33 -19.48
CA VAL A 1050 7.18 47.18 -18.86
C VAL A 1050 7.36 46.81 -17.38
N GLU A 1051 6.50 47.30 -16.50
CA GLU A 1051 6.45 46.84 -15.11
C GLU A 1051 6.22 45.32 -15.08
N ALA A 1052 7.23 44.59 -14.61
CA ALA A 1052 7.23 43.13 -14.62
C ALA A 1052 6.29 42.57 -13.55
N SER A 1053 5.00 42.47 -13.88
CA SER A 1053 4.07 41.63 -13.13
C SER A 1053 4.30 40.16 -13.48
N ASN A 1054 4.18 39.26 -12.50
CA ASN A 1054 4.25 37.80 -12.73
C ASN A 1054 3.25 37.36 -13.82
N ALA A 1055 2.07 37.98 -13.89
CA ALA A 1055 1.07 37.68 -14.92
C ALA A 1055 1.55 38.09 -16.33
N TRP A 1056 2.28 39.20 -16.43
CA TRP A 1056 2.84 39.69 -17.70
C TRP A 1056 3.97 38.79 -18.20
N THR A 1057 4.88 38.40 -17.31
CA THR A 1057 5.98 37.48 -17.65
C THR A 1057 5.47 36.11 -18.08
N GLU A 1058 4.45 35.57 -17.39
CA GLU A 1058 3.81 34.30 -17.77
C GLU A 1058 3.10 34.40 -19.13
N LYS A 1059 2.43 35.51 -19.41
CA LYS A 1059 1.75 35.75 -20.70
C LYS A 1059 2.74 35.78 -21.87
N ILE A 1060 3.88 36.47 -21.70
CA ILE A 1060 4.96 36.51 -22.69
C ILE A 1060 5.59 35.13 -22.89
N LYS A 1061 5.96 34.44 -21.79
CA LYS A 1061 6.53 33.08 -21.85
C LYS A 1061 5.58 32.12 -22.56
N ARG A 1062 4.28 32.18 -22.24
CA ARG A 1062 3.25 31.33 -22.84
C ARG A 1062 3.11 31.56 -24.34
N LEU A 1063 3.01 32.82 -24.79
CA LEU A 1063 2.92 33.11 -26.23
C LEU A 1063 4.19 32.68 -26.97
N HIS A 1064 5.36 32.92 -26.37
CA HIS A 1064 6.63 32.45 -26.91
C HIS A 1064 6.65 30.92 -27.04
N LEU A 1065 6.16 30.17 -26.05
CA LEU A 1065 6.04 28.71 -26.14
C LEU A 1065 5.07 28.27 -27.24
N LEU A 1066 3.91 28.93 -27.41
CA LEU A 1066 2.96 28.58 -28.47
C LEU A 1066 3.56 28.73 -29.89
N LEU A 1067 4.40 29.74 -30.09
CA LEU A 1067 5.04 30.04 -31.37
C LEU A 1067 6.28 29.18 -31.64
N THR A 1068 7.07 28.86 -30.61
CA THR A 1068 8.39 28.21 -30.77
C THR A 1068 8.38 26.70 -30.58
N VAL A 1069 7.37 26.14 -29.90
CA VAL A 1069 7.36 24.73 -29.53
C VAL A 1069 7.03 23.83 -30.73
N LYS A 1070 8.04 23.05 -31.15
CA LYS A 1070 7.99 22.08 -32.26
C LYS A 1070 7.53 20.69 -31.79
N GLU A 1071 7.57 19.71 -32.70
CA GLU A 1071 7.15 18.31 -32.46
C GLU A 1071 7.86 17.62 -31.28
N SER A 1072 9.04 18.08 -30.86
CA SER A 1072 9.75 17.51 -29.69
C SER A 1072 8.95 17.61 -28.37
N ALA A 1073 7.98 18.53 -28.27
CA ALA A 1073 7.07 18.56 -27.12
C ALA A 1073 6.02 17.43 -27.13
N MET A 1074 5.94 16.64 -28.21
CA MET A 1074 5.11 15.43 -28.25
C MET A 1074 5.56 14.36 -27.25
N ASP A 1075 6.78 14.46 -26.73
CA ASP A 1075 7.36 13.52 -25.79
C ASP A 1075 7.45 14.07 -24.36
N VAL A 1076 6.81 15.21 -24.05
CA VAL A 1076 6.83 15.83 -22.70
C VAL A 1076 5.75 15.26 -21.76
N PRO A 1077 6.09 14.87 -20.52
CA PRO A 1077 7.43 14.91 -19.90
C PRO A 1077 8.35 13.82 -20.45
N THR A 1078 9.64 14.09 -20.58
CA THR A 1078 10.63 13.15 -21.14
C THR A 1078 10.96 11.99 -20.20
N ASN A 1079 11.03 12.26 -18.89
CA ASN A 1079 11.34 11.27 -17.86
C ASN A 1079 10.29 10.13 -17.83
N LEU A 1080 10.77 8.88 -17.78
CA LEU A 1080 9.92 7.69 -17.86
C LEU A 1080 9.02 7.53 -16.63
N ASP A 1081 9.49 7.90 -15.45
CA ASP A 1081 8.73 7.80 -14.21
C ASP A 1081 7.64 8.88 -14.16
N ALA A 1082 7.91 10.11 -14.59
CA ALA A 1082 6.89 11.15 -14.78
C ALA A 1082 5.78 10.69 -15.75
N ARG A 1083 6.17 10.17 -16.93
CA ARG A 1083 5.22 9.62 -17.93
C ARG A 1083 4.35 8.52 -17.33
N ARG A 1084 4.97 7.59 -16.60
CA ARG A 1084 4.27 6.47 -15.96
C ARG A 1084 3.29 6.97 -14.90
N ARG A 1085 3.69 7.90 -14.02
CA ARG A 1085 2.85 8.45 -12.95
C ARG A 1085 1.64 9.21 -13.53
N ILE A 1086 1.84 10.08 -14.52
CA ILE A 1086 0.75 10.82 -15.19
C ILE A 1086 -0.21 9.88 -15.91
N SER A 1087 0.34 8.95 -16.72
CA SER A 1087 -0.49 8.01 -17.48
C SER A 1087 -1.30 7.11 -16.54
N PHE A 1088 -0.70 6.68 -15.43
CA PHE A 1088 -1.39 5.89 -14.42
C PHE A 1088 -2.50 6.69 -13.73
N PHE A 1089 -2.23 7.93 -13.31
CA PHE A 1089 -3.23 8.83 -12.73
C PHE A 1089 -4.41 9.03 -13.67
N ALA A 1090 -4.14 9.40 -14.93
CA ALA A 1090 -5.18 9.60 -15.94
C ALA A 1090 -5.98 8.32 -16.20
N ASN A 1091 -5.32 7.18 -16.39
CA ASN A 1091 -5.98 5.88 -16.60
C ASN A 1091 -6.88 5.51 -15.42
N SER A 1092 -6.46 5.79 -14.17
CA SER A 1092 -7.25 5.50 -12.97
C SER A 1092 -8.59 6.24 -12.92
N LEU A 1093 -8.68 7.44 -13.53
CA LEU A 1093 -9.92 8.22 -13.62
C LEU A 1093 -10.94 7.62 -14.60
N PHE A 1094 -10.52 6.71 -15.49
CA PHE A 1094 -11.42 6.00 -16.41
C PHE A 1094 -11.71 4.56 -15.97
N MET A 1095 -11.06 4.09 -14.91
CA MET A 1095 -11.36 2.81 -14.27
C MET A 1095 -12.63 2.89 -13.43
N ASP A 1096 -13.18 1.72 -13.09
CA ASP A 1096 -14.27 1.61 -12.12
C ASP A 1096 -13.75 1.86 -10.70
N MET A 1097 -13.91 3.10 -10.22
CA MET A 1097 -13.51 3.55 -8.89
C MET A 1097 -14.75 3.97 -8.08
N PRO A 1098 -14.84 3.64 -6.77
CA PRO A 1098 -15.90 4.17 -5.92
C PRO A 1098 -15.79 5.70 -5.79
N ASN A 1099 -16.94 6.38 -5.73
CA ASN A 1099 -16.96 7.83 -5.52
C ASN A 1099 -16.27 8.22 -4.20
N ALA A 1100 -15.49 9.30 -4.21
CA ALA A 1100 -14.85 9.83 -3.02
C ALA A 1100 -15.89 10.31 -2.00
N PRO A 1101 -15.81 9.86 -0.73
CA PRO A 1101 -16.62 10.43 0.34
C PRO A 1101 -16.14 11.84 0.68
N LYS A 1102 -17.00 12.65 1.32
CA LYS A 1102 -16.56 13.90 1.96
C LYS A 1102 -15.43 13.61 2.96
N VAL A 1103 -14.49 14.53 3.14
CA VAL A 1103 -13.36 14.40 4.09
C VAL A 1103 -13.86 14.00 5.49
N ARG A 1104 -14.90 14.66 6.00
CA ARG A 1104 -15.58 14.33 7.27
C ARG A 1104 -16.11 12.89 7.36
N ASN A 1105 -16.36 12.24 6.22
CA ASN A 1105 -16.89 10.89 6.13
C ASN A 1105 -15.82 9.85 5.76
N MET A 1106 -14.56 10.26 5.60
CA MET A 1106 -13.47 9.37 5.26
C MET A 1106 -13.25 8.33 6.36
N LEU A 1107 -12.83 7.12 5.98
CA LEU A 1107 -12.45 6.11 6.95
C LEU A 1107 -11.09 6.49 7.54
N PRO A 1108 -10.94 6.55 8.87
CA PRO A 1108 -9.62 6.73 9.45
C PRO A 1108 -8.75 5.53 9.05
N PHE A 1109 -7.54 5.82 8.62
CA PHE A 1109 -6.54 4.84 8.25
C PHE A 1109 -5.26 5.20 8.99
N SER A 1110 -4.74 4.24 9.74
CA SER A 1110 -3.45 4.36 10.41
C SER A 1110 -2.52 3.33 9.77
N VAL A 1111 -1.35 3.80 9.33
CA VAL A 1111 -0.27 2.92 8.89
C VAL A 1111 0.62 2.69 10.10
N LEU A 1112 0.84 1.43 10.45
CA LEU A 1112 1.93 1.08 11.36
C LEU A 1112 3.21 1.14 10.54
N THR A 1113 3.97 2.23 10.67
CA THR A 1113 5.33 2.30 10.14
C THR A 1113 6.18 1.36 10.99
N PRO A 1114 6.71 0.25 10.44
CA PRO A 1114 7.63 -0.59 11.20
C PRO A 1114 8.82 0.28 11.60
N TYR A 1115 9.31 0.14 12.83
CA TYR A 1115 10.56 0.75 13.24
C TYR A 1115 11.70 0.04 12.49
N TYR A 1116 11.93 0.48 11.25
CA TYR A 1116 13.09 0.10 10.48
C TYR A 1116 14.29 0.87 11.03
N LYS A 1117 15.45 0.21 11.09
CA LYS A 1117 16.74 0.85 11.41
C LYS A 1117 17.30 1.69 10.25
N GLU A 1118 16.46 2.00 9.26
CA GLU A 1118 16.84 2.78 8.10
C GLU A 1118 16.65 4.26 8.47
N ASP A 1119 17.64 5.09 8.19
CA ASP A 1119 17.54 6.53 8.43
C ASP A 1119 16.50 7.15 7.47
N VAL A 1120 15.86 8.24 7.88
CA VAL A 1120 14.85 8.92 7.05
C VAL A 1120 15.51 9.80 5.98
N LEU A 1121 16.74 10.26 6.22
CA LEU A 1121 17.57 10.98 5.27
C LEU A 1121 18.99 10.41 5.34
N PHE A 1122 19.70 10.32 4.23
CA PHE A 1122 21.13 10.05 4.24
C PHE A 1122 21.88 11.18 4.96
N SER A 1123 22.89 10.83 5.76
CA SER A 1123 23.92 11.78 6.19
C SER A 1123 24.86 12.08 5.03
N SER A 1124 25.52 13.24 5.08
CA SER A 1124 26.52 13.65 4.09
C SER A 1124 27.67 12.65 4.02
N ASP A 1125 28.17 12.21 5.18
CA ASP A 1125 29.17 11.15 5.29
C ASP A 1125 28.78 9.86 4.55
N ASN A 1126 27.52 9.42 4.70
CA ASN A 1126 27.04 8.20 4.05
C ASN A 1126 26.96 8.34 2.52
N LEU A 1127 26.74 9.56 2.01
CA LEU A 1127 26.69 9.81 0.57
C LEU A 1127 28.07 9.76 -0.08
N GLU A 1128 29.10 10.11 0.67
CA GLU A 1128 30.51 10.19 0.24
C GLU A 1128 31.31 8.93 0.58
N GLU A 1129 30.83 8.10 1.52
CA GLU A 1129 31.50 6.86 1.87
C GLU A 1129 31.56 5.92 0.66
N ALA A 1130 32.78 5.64 0.22
CA ALA A 1130 33.03 4.72 -0.88
C ALA A 1130 32.81 3.27 -0.42
N ASN A 1131 32.05 2.51 -1.21
CA ASN A 1131 31.88 1.07 -1.00
C ASN A 1131 33.15 0.28 -1.36
N GLU A 1132 33.12 -1.07 -1.22
CA GLU A 1132 34.30 -1.94 -1.45
C GLU A 1132 34.94 -1.76 -2.85
N ASP A 1133 34.17 -1.24 -3.82
CA ASP A 1133 34.60 -0.97 -5.20
C ASP A 1133 35.02 0.50 -5.46
N GLY A 1134 35.05 1.35 -4.43
CA GLY A 1134 35.43 2.76 -4.55
C GLY A 1134 34.32 3.69 -5.05
N ILE A 1135 33.07 3.22 -5.09
CA ILE A 1135 31.92 3.98 -5.63
C ILE A 1135 31.11 4.58 -4.47
N THR A 1136 30.86 5.88 -4.51
CA THR A 1136 30.01 6.56 -3.53
C THR A 1136 28.53 6.40 -3.88
N ILE A 1137 27.64 6.49 -2.88
CA ILE A 1137 26.18 6.42 -3.12
C ILE A 1137 25.73 7.56 -4.03
N LEU A 1138 26.27 8.77 -3.81
CA LEU A 1138 25.95 9.93 -4.64
C LEU A 1138 26.35 9.71 -6.10
N PHE A 1139 27.57 9.24 -6.36
CA PHE A 1139 28.03 8.95 -7.72
C PHE A 1139 27.17 7.89 -8.41
N TYR A 1140 26.78 6.84 -7.67
CA TYR A 1140 25.90 5.81 -8.19
C TYR A 1140 24.53 6.36 -8.61
N LEU A 1141 23.92 7.20 -7.77
CA LEU A 1141 22.62 7.82 -8.07
C LEU A 1141 22.69 8.80 -9.25
N GLN A 1142 23.75 9.60 -9.35
CA GLN A 1142 23.98 10.50 -10.50
C GLN A 1142 24.08 9.72 -11.81
N LYS A 1143 24.68 8.51 -11.81
CA LYS A 1143 24.80 7.68 -13.02
C LYS A 1143 23.51 6.95 -13.39
N ILE A 1144 22.65 6.63 -12.44
CA ILE A 1144 21.36 5.99 -12.72
C ILE A 1144 20.30 7.01 -13.16
N TYR A 1145 20.33 8.21 -12.59
CA TYR A 1145 19.33 9.27 -12.83
C TYR A 1145 19.97 10.56 -13.40
N PRO A 1146 20.62 10.49 -14.58
CA PRO A 1146 21.37 11.63 -15.12
C PRO A 1146 20.46 12.79 -15.56
N ASP A 1147 19.25 12.49 -16.02
CA ASP A 1147 18.21 13.46 -16.38
C ASP A 1147 17.69 14.19 -15.14
N GLU A 1148 17.38 13.44 -14.07
CA GLU A 1148 16.89 14.04 -12.82
C GLU A 1148 17.97 14.83 -12.08
N TRP A 1149 19.24 14.42 -12.19
CA TRP A 1149 20.37 15.19 -11.66
C TRP A 1149 20.51 16.55 -12.37
N LYS A 1150 20.33 16.58 -13.69
CA LYS A 1150 20.34 17.82 -14.46
C LYS A 1150 19.20 18.77 -14.02
N ASN A 1151 18.01 18.23 -13.80
CA ASN A 1151 16.85 19.00 -13.33
C ASN A 1151 17.06 19.57 -11.91
N PHE A 1152 17.76 18.81 -11.05
CA PHE A 1152 18.16 19.26 -9.72
C PHE A 1152 19.12 20.45 -9.80
N LEU A 1153 20.19 20.36 -10.60
CA LEU A 1153 21.13 21.47 -10.80
C LEU A 1153 20.44 22.72 -11.38
N GLU A 1154 19.47 22.53 -12.29
CA GLU A 1154 18.64 23.61 -12.81
C GLU A 1154 17.75 24.25 -11.73
N ARG A 1155 17.28 23.46 -10.74
CA ARG A 1155 16.43 23.98 -9.64
C ARG A 1155 17.22 24.86 -8.69
N VAL A 1156 18.41 24.40 -8.34
CA VAL A 1156 19.31 25.08 -7.39
C VAL A 1156 20.02 26.26 -8.07
N ASN A 1157 20.08 26.28 -9.41
CA ASN A 1157 20.68 27.34 -10.22
C ASN A 1157 22.16 27.59 -9.87
N ARG A 1158 22.90 26.51 -9.57
CA ARG A 1158 24.31 26.51 -9.13
C ARG A 1158 25.07 25.34 -9.75
N SER A 1159 26.40 25.47 -9.81
CA SER A 1159 27.29 24.37 -10.23
C SER A 1159 27.39 23.31 -9.13
N GLU A 1160 27.80 22.09 -9.48
CA GLU A 1160 27.98 20.98 -8.51
C GLU A 1160 28.99 21.32 -7.41
N GLU A 1161 29.96 22.19 -7.71
CA GLU A 1161 30.99 22.63 -6.77
C GLU A 1161 30.45 23.71 -5.82
N GLU A 1162 29.67 24.68 -6.34
CA GLU A 1162 29.01 25.72 -5.52
C GLU A 1162 27.88 25.17 -4.64
N ALA A 1163 27.26 24.06 -5.03
CA ALA A 1163 26.20 23.39 -4.27
C ALA A 1163 26.70 22.71 -2.98
N ARG A 1164 28.01 22.55 -2.81
CA ARG A 1164 28.64 21.87 -1.67
C ARG A 1164 29.04 22.82 -0.53
N ASP A 1165 29.18 24.11 -0.84
CA ASP A 1165 29.67 25.11 0.11
C ASP A 1165 28.52 25.84 0.86
N ASP A 1166 27.26 25.54 0.54
CA ASP A 1166 26.06 26.15 1.16
C ASP A 1166 25.24 25.09 1.91
N ASP A 1167 25.18 25.20 3.24
CA ASP A 1167 24.45 24.30 4.16
C ASP A 1167 22.99 24.05 3.73
N THR A 1168 22.35 25.03 3.08
CA THR A 1168 20.95 24.90 2.63
C THR A 1168 20.81 23.99 1.42
N ILE A 1169 21.82 23.97 0.55
CA ILE A 1169 21.86 23.15 -0.66
C ILE A 1169 22.28 21.72 -0.32
N GLU A 1170 23.14 21.55 0.70
CA GLU A 1170 23.51 20.24 1.23
C GLU A 1170 22.28 19.46 1.71
N ASP A 1171 21.36 20.09 2.44
CA ASP A 1171 20.11 19.47 2.86
C ASP A 1171 19.20 19.09 1.68
N GLU A 1172 19.15 19.92 0.62
CA GLU A 1172 18.41 19.59 -0.60
C GLU A 1172 19.05 18.43 -1.37
N LEU A 1173 20.38 18.33 -1.39
CA LEU A 1173 21.13 17.23 -1.99
C LEU A 1173 20.88 15.92 -1.24
N ARG A 1174 20.92 15.96 0.09
CA ARG A 1174 20.60 14.82 0.95
C ARG A 1174 19.18 14.34 0.73
N LEU A 1175 18.23 15.27 0.62
CA LEU A 1175 16.84 14.96 0.31
C LEU A 1175 16.69 14.34 -1.08
N TRP A 1176 17.35 14.89 -2.10
CA TRP A 1176 17.35 14.37 -3.47
C TRP A 1176 17.87 12.93 -3.53
N ALA A 1177 18.98 12.63 -2.85
CA ALA A 1177 19.54 11.29 -2.79
C ALA A 1177 18.63 10.32 -2.03
N SER A 1178 18.05 10.77 -0.92
CA SER A 1178 17.16 9.96 -0.07
C SER A 1178 15.84 9.62 -0.78
N TYR A 1179 15.28 10.53 -1.60
CA TYR A 1179 14.11 10.22 -2.43
C TYR A 1179 14.32 9.06 -3.42
N ARG A 1180 15.57 8.79 -3.80
CA ARG A 1180 15.94 7.73 -4.76
C ARG A 1180 16.46 6.46 -4.07
N GLY A 1181 17.19 6.61 -2.96
CA GLY A 1181 17.85 5.52 -2.24
C GLY A 1181 17.12 4.98 -1.01
N GLN A 1182 16.22 5.75 -0.37
CA GLN A 1182 15.57 5.37 0.89
C GLN A 1182 14.06 5.20 0.76
N THR A 1183 13.52 4.13 1.37
CA THR A 1183 12.08 3.83 1.32
C THR A 1183 11.30 4.66 2.32
N LEU A 1184 11.91 4.95 3.48
CA LEU A 1184 11.29 5.74 4.54
C LEU A 1184 11.11 7.20 4.14
N THR A 1185 12.05 7.84 3.45
CA THR A 1185 11.89 9.22 2.96
C THR A 1185 10.67 9.35 2.05
N ARG A 1186 10.52 8.40 1.13
CA ARG A 1186 9.41 8.33 0.16
C ARG A 1186 8.05 8.08 0.82
N THR A 1187 8.03 7.47 2.00
CA THR A 1187 6.80 7.08 2.71
C THR A 1187 6.50 7.93 3.95
N GLY A 1188 7.51 8.53 4.58
CA GLY A 1188 7.47 9.24 5.84
C GLY A 1188 7.20 10.73 5.71
N ILE A 1189 7.56 11.37 4.60
CA ILE A 1189 7.18 12.78 4.32
C ILE A 1189 5.66 12.92 4.13
N PHE A 1190 4.95 11.84 3.80
CA PHE A 1190 3.48 11.80 3.86
C PHE A 1190 2.89 12.04 5.26
N LEU A 1191 3.70 11.94 6.32
CA LEU A 1191 3.30 12.10 7.73
C LEU A 1191 3.80 13.40 8.39
N HIS A 1192 4.74 14.13 7.78
CA HIS A 1192 5.25 15.40 8.32
C HIS A 1192 4.61 16.61 7.62
N PRO A 1193 4.00 17.57 8.35
CA PRO A 1193 3.21 18.66 7.77
C PRO A 1193 4.04 19.84 7.25
N ILE A 1194 5.34 19.66 6.98
CA ILE A 1194 6.23 20.84 6.87
C ILE A 1194 6.07 21.58 5.53
N ARG A 1195 5.55 20.99 4.44
CA ARG A 1195 5.39 21.75 3.17
C ARG A 1195 4.38 21.23 2.13
N MET A 1196 3.41 20.38 2.48
CA MET A 1196 2.35 19.99 1.53
C MET A 1196 0.98 20.58 1.88
N PRO A 1197 0.26 21.21 0.94
CA PRO A 1197 -1.15 21.51 1.13
C PRO A 1197 -1.96 20.19 1.26
N PRO A 1198 -2.99 20.14 2.11
CA PRO A 1198 -3.73 18.92 2.48
C PRO A 1198 -4.43 18.16 1.33
N LEU A 1199 -4.37 18.64 0.08
CA LEU A 1199 -4.96 17.98 -1.09
C LEU A 1199 -4.17 16.74 -1.57
N CYS A 1200 -2.85 16.68 -1.41
CA CYS A 1200 -2.04 15.54 -1.88
C CYS A 1200 -2.32 14.24 -1.10
N VAL A 1201 -2.56 14.34 0.22
CA VAL A 1201 -2.92 13.21 1.08
C VAL A 1201 -4.27 12.57 0.66
N LEU A 1202 -5.18 13.37 0.09
CA LEU A 1202 -6.52 12.93 -0.34
C LEU A 1202 -6.50 12.12 -1.64
N LEU A 1203 -5.52 12.32 -2.53
CA LEU A 1203 -5.42 11.62 -3.83
C LEU A 1203 -4.62 10.32 -3.79
N CYS A 1204 -3.64 10.21 -2.88
CA CYS A 1204 -2.77 9.04 -2.84
C CYS A 1204 -3.42 7.83 -2.16
N GLY A 1205 -4.46 8.01 -1.33
CA GLY A 1205 -5.16 6.89 -0.67
C GLY A 1205 -5.74 5.84 -1.63
N PRO A 1206 -6.45 6.23 -2.71
CA PRO A 1206 -6.90 5.31 -3.77
C PRO A 1206 -5.76 4.67 -4.58
N VAL A 1207 -4.67 5.41 -4.84
CA VAL A 1207 -3.49 4.93 -5.58
C VAL A 1207 -2.70 3.89 -4.76
N LEU A 1208 -2.55 4.13 -3.45
CA LEU A 1208 -1.91 3.20 -2.51
C LEU A 1208 -2.75 1.92 -2.31
N LYS A 1209 -4.08 2.04 -2.30
CA LYS A 1209 -5.00 0.89 -2.28
C LYS A 1209 -4.87 0.02 -3.54
N SER A 1210 -4.55 0.64 -4.68
CA SER A 1210 -4.33 -0.04 -5.96
C SER A 1210 -2.94 -0.69 -6.04
N LEU A 1211 -1.91 -0.04 -5.49
CA LEU A 1211 -0.55 -0.59 -5.32
C LEU A 1211 -0.53 -1.80 -4.37
N LEU A 1212 -1.24 -1.74 -3.23
CA LEU A 1212 -1.32 -2.84 -2.27
C LEU A 1212 -2.17 -4.03 -2.76
N LEU A 1213 -3.14 -3.79 -3.66
CA LEU A 1213 -3.89 -4.86 -4.32
C LEU A 1213 -3.05 -5.62 -5.35
N LEU A 1214 -2.05 -4.97 -5.96
CA LEU A 1214 -1.10 -5.58 -6.88
C LEU A 1214 -0.01 -6.41 -6.17
N PHE A 1215 0.39 -6.03 -4.95
CA PHE A 1215 1.30 -6.86 -4.13
C PHE A 1215 0.61 -8.07 -3.48
N LYS A 1216 -0.72 -8.13 -3.54
CA LYS A 1216 -1.54 -9.21 -2.97
C LYS A 1216 -2.10 -10.16 -4.04
N GLN A 1217 -1.90 -9.85 -5.32
CA GLN A 1217 -2.08 -10.73 -6.47
C GLN A 1217 -0.72 -11.27 -6.90
#